data_AF-A0A8B6DSK0-F1
#
_entry.id   AF-A0A8B6DSK0-F1
#
_cell.length_a   1.000
_cell.length_b   1.000
_cell.length_c   1.000
_cell.angle_alpha   90.00
_cell.angle_beta   90.00
_cell.angle_gamma   90.00
#
_symmetry.space_group_name_H-M   'P 1'
#
loop_
_entity.id
_entity.type
_entity.pdbx_description
1 polymer ?
#
loop_
_entity_poly.entity_id
_entity_poly.type
_entity_poly.pdbx_seq_one_letter_code
_entity_poly.pdbx_strand_id
1 'polypeptide(L)'
;MSCNASTIVYSDIDHHTSSFKSLLSGGYYYSNGVPSFTWLQAKQDCEARGMQLAKLDSQSDLDDAVAYMNSETGNNIANDIWVGMKYDMTSTPYVYRWISCDIPTFTTWYPGEPNNQERDPCIRLQRIGFTLRTIGCNQQYDYLCSDASPPYVYRNFSELSSPYHASVTFECPYCSILPILNVEWEFNNGTIVKVIDSSTNVSKYTGSTTSSTSLVIADVGESDMGSYSCHVTNSRGVGMGSSIGFTISDFPIVISPQFLYITKYGDSVVLNCSFRGLPEVTSIQWKIIHSRGIFLYNDAASTHYSSGTVMTPDLYIHSVNFQDVGNFTCEATNQVGTTVGDIITVDVIGVQAEISSPTYTVVYGEQVTLDCTIWSKPDLKNVSWEREINGTAVCVDLGNTSKYLGSNKTWHSLLILNADFSDAGKYYCQGETTDLSGRSSETLLDVIGGLPNIMINQTEVRVNASERITLFCEASGLPNVISVEWKKKQNGVFISFTGNIQGGDINSPPLTFSSTTLGDIGEYICTATNLLGNTASSPVLLDVIKNEPMCPCSCEFKRKLDYWASQNTTNYTMAELRVILAPVLEEIKRNLTVDKSTLTKTKLKYISAKDNRSSASQVGAVGIAFMTVVIGGLILIDILSIRRHVETIKSASKPFKF
;
A
#
# COMPACT_ATOMS: atom_id res chain seq x y z
N MET A 1 29.98 68.41 18.77
CA MET A 1 28.68 69.10 18.71
C MET A 1 28.05 68.99 20.08
N SER A 2 28.07 70.09 20.81
CA SER A 2 27.65 70.27 22.19
C SER A 2 26.21 70.77 22.24
N CYS A 3 25.34 70.12 23.00
CA CYS A 3 24.08 70.70 23.45
C CYS A 3 24.09 70.74 24.99
N ASN A 4 24.18 71.97 25.51
CA ASN A 4 24.05 72.33 26.91
C ASN A 4 22.66 71.93 27.43
N ALA A 5 22.63 71.25 28.58
CA ALA A 5 21.46 71.22 29.44
C ALA A 5 21.54 72.45 30.36
N SER A 6 20.70 73.44 30.09
CA SER A 6 20.54 74.64 30.91
C SER A 6 20.03 74.25 32.29
N THR A 7 20.85 74.48 33.31
CA THR A 7 20.48 74.47 34.72
C THR A 7 19.47 75.60 34.95
N ILE A 8 18.21 75.27 35.22
CA ILE A 8 17.26 76.23 35.80
C ILE A 8 17.47 76.18 37.30
N VAL A 9 18.13 77.20 37.82
CA VAL A 9 18.22 77.51 39.24
C VAL A 9 16.85 78.03 39.68
N TYR A 10 16.10 77.24 40.46
CA TYR A 10 15.07 77.80 41.33
C TYR A 10 15.77 78.25 42.63
N SER A 11 15.83 79.56 42.81
CA SER A 11 16.32 80.25 43.99
C SER A 11 15.47 79.93 45.22
N ASP A 12 16.14 79.61 46.32
CA ASP A 12 15.77 79.77 47.73
C ASP A 12 14.27 79.82 48.06
N ILE A 13 13.74 78.67 48.50
CA ILE A 13 12.75 78.64 49.59
C ILE A 13 13.38 77.80 50.69
N ASP A 14 13.68 78.47 51.80
CA ASP A 14 14.40 77.95 52.96
C ASP A 14 13.93 76.57 53.41
N HIS A 15 14.93 75.69 53.56
CA HIS A 15 14.84 74.45 54.31
C HIS A 15 14.52 74.74 55.78
N HIS A 16 13.26 74.58 56.17
CA HIS A 16 12.91 74.13 57.51
C HIS A 16 12.92 72.59 57.56
N THR A 17 14.11 72.01 57.50
CA THR A 17 14.39 70.64 57.92
C THR A 17 14.46 70.59 59.45
N SER A 18 13.32 70.61 60.11
CA SER A 18 13.20 70.22 61.52
C SER A 18 11.74 69.86 61.82
N SER A 19 11.51 68.59 62.15
CA SER A 19 10.26 67.98 62.64
C SER A 19 9.05 67.90 61.70
N PHE A 20 9.17 67.26 60.54
CA PHE A 20 7.99 66.83 59.74
C PHE A 20 7.41 65.47 60.18
N LYS A 21 7.54 65.13 61.48
CA LYS A 21 6.98 63.91 62.06
C LYS A 21 5.84 64.17 63.05
N SER A 22 5.40 65.42 63.18
CA SER A 22 4.36 65.81 64.14
C SER A 22 3.48 66.94 63.61
N LEU A 23 2.61 66.67 62.62
CA LEU A 23 1.42 67.47 62.31
C LEU A 23 0.70 66.89 61.08
N LEU A 24 -0.01 65.77 61.24
CA LEU A 24 -1.14 65.42 60.37
C LEU A 24 -2.18 64.70 61.23
N SER A 25 -3.23 65.42 61.62
CA SER A 25 -4.41 64.81 62.21
C SER A 25 -5.16 64.09 61.07
N GLY A 26 -5.05 62.76 60.97
CA GLY A 26 -5.88 61.95 60.07
C GLY A 26 -5.28 61.45 58.74
N GLY A 27 -3.98 61.62 58.46
CA GLY A 27 -3.32 60.98 57.30
C GLY A 27 -3.61 61.59 55.91
N TYR A 28 -4.28 62.75 55.87
CA TYR A 28 -4.60 63.50 54.66
C TYR A 28 -3.95 64.89 54.64
N TYR A 29 -3.80 65.47 53.45
CA TYR A 29 -3.44 66.87 53.22
C TYR A 29 -4.36 67.46 52.15
N TYR A 30 -4.99 68.60 52.44
CA TYR A 30 -5.87 69.30 51.50
C TYR A 30 -5.29 70.68 51.15
N SER A 31 -5.26 71.02 49.86
CA SER A 31 -4.58 72.21 49.33
C SER A 31 -5.31 73.54 49.58
N ASN A 32 -6.03 73.68 50.69
CA ASN A 32 -6.85 74.86 51.00
C ASN A 32 -6.00 76.15 50.99
N GLY A 33 -6.42 77.15 50.21
CA GLY A 33 -5.75 78.45 50.12
C GLY A 33 -4.46 78.48 49.26
N VAL A 34 -4.13 77.38 48.57
CA VAL A 34 -3.03 77.29 47.59
C VAL A 34 -3.61 77.48 46.17
N PRO A 35 -2.86 78.03 45.18
CA PRO A 35 -3.34 78.08 43.81
C PRO A 35 -3.77 76.70 43.29
N SER A 36 -4.93 76.62 42.65
CA SER A 36 -5.45 75.37 42.11
C SER A 36 -4.51 74.78 41.05
N PHE A 37 -4.30 73.47 41.12
CA PHE A 37 -3.30 72.75 40.32
C PHE A 37 -3.94 71.91 39.22
N THR A 38 -3.21 71.70 38.13
CA THR A 38 -3.50 70.58 37.21
C THR A 38 -3.30 69.26 37.93
N TRP A 39 -3.92 68.18 37.44
CA TRP A 39 -3.79 66.87 38.09
C TRP A 39 -2.33 66.42 38.24
N LEU A 40 -1.49 66.69 37.22
CA LEU A 40 -0.06 66.36 37.25
C LEU A 40 0.70 67.20 38.30
N GLN A 41 0.40 68.49 38.43
CA GLN A 41 1.01 69.34 39.45
C GLN A 41 0.59 68.92 40.86
N ALA A 42 -0.68 68.59 41.04
CA ALA A 42 -1.22 68.07 42.30
C ALA A 42 -0.54 66.75 42.70
N LYS A 43 -0.34 65.84 41.74
CA LYS A 43 0.45 64.61 41.92
C LYS A 43 1.87 64.91 42.41
N GLN A 44 2.58 65.81 41.72
CA GLN A 44 3.96 66.14 42.05
C GLN A 44 4.09 66.76 43.45
N ASP A 45 3.14 67.61 43.86
CA ASP A 45 3.15 68.19 45.22
C ASP A 45 2.86 67.15 46.31
N CYS A 46 1.90 66.25 46.09
CA CYS A 46 1.69 65.13 47.01
C CYS A 46 2.95 64.25 47.13
N GLU A 47 3.59 63.91 46.00
CA GLU A 47 4.80 63.07 45.96
C GLU A 47 5.98 63.75 46.67
N ALA A 48 6.16 65.06 46.51
CA ALA A 48 7.20 65.83 47.21
C ALA A 48 7.03 65.79 48.75
N ARG A 49 5.82 65.51 49.23
CA ARG A 49 5.49 65.34 50.66
C ARG A 49 5.59 63.88 51.14
N GLY A 50 5.99 62.94 50.27
CA GLY A 50 5.98 61.51 50.58
C GLY A 50 4.58 60.91 50.67
N MET A 51 3.60 61.57 50.05
CA MET A 51 2.18 61.20 49.98
C MET A 51 1.79 60.87 48.53
N GLN A 52 0.53 60.49 48.32
CA GLN A 52 -0.04 60.29 46.99
C GLN A 52 -1.32 61.08 46.83
N LEU A 53 -1.73 61.38 45.59
CA LEU A 53 -3.08 61.88 45.37
C LEU A 53 -4.08 60.88 45.95
N ALA A 54 -5.07 61.41 46.67
CA ALA A 54 -5.87 60.63 47.59
C ALA A 54 -6.51 59.43 46.91
N LYS A 55 -6.29 58.27 47.53
CA LYS A 55 -6.96 57.02 47.21
C LYS A 55 -8.16 56.89 48.15
N LEU A 56 -9.36 56.84 47.58
CA LEU A 56 -10.64 56.75 48.31
C LEU A 56 -11.32 55.44 47.93
N ASP A 57 -10.79 54.34 48.43
CA ASP A 57 -11.10 52.98 47.96
C ASP A 57 -12.09 52.26 48.87
N SER A 58 -12.72 52.99 49.79
CA SER A 58 -13.84 52.56 50.60
C SER A 58 -14.76 53.74 50.95
N GLN A 59 -15.99 53.45 51.39
CA GLN A 59 -16.88 54.47 51.93
C GLN A 59 -16.27 55.15 53.17
N SER A 60 -15.52 54.41 53.99
CA SER A 60 -14.83 54.97 55.16
C SER A 60 -13.75 55.97 54.74
N ASP A 61 -12.96 55.65 53.71
CA ASP A 61 -11.91 56.55 53.22
C ASP A 61 -12.51 57.88 52.77
N LEU A 62 -13.66 57.82 52.08
CA LEU A 62 -14.39 59.00 51.63
C LEU A 62 -14.93 59.81 52.81
N ASP A 63 -15.57 59.17 53.78
CA ASP A 63 -16.13 59.84 54.95
C ASP A 63 -15.03 60.53 55.80
N ASP A 64 -13.90 59.84 55.99
CA ASP A 64 -12.73 60.37 56.70
C ASP A 64 -12.09 61.55 55.97
N ALA A 65 -11.92 61.44 54.65
CA ALA A 65 -11.42 62.51 53.80
C ALA A 65 -12.33 63.75 53.85
N VAL A 66 -13.65 63.56 53.79
CA VAL A 66 -14.63 64.63 53.86
C VAL A 66 -14.64 65.30 55.24
N ALA A 67 -14.58 64.52 56.32
CA ALA A 67 -14.49 65.05 57.67
C ALA A 67 -13.24 65.92 57.85
N TYR A 68 -12.10 65.45 57.35
CA TYR A 68 -10.84 66.19 57.36
C TYR A 68 -10.90 67.49 56.55
N MET A 69 -11.37 67.46 55.29
CA MET A 69 -11.50 68.67 54.46
C MET A 69 -12.45 69.71 55.09
N ASN A 70 -13.53 69.25 55.72
CA ASN A 70 -14.47 70.13 56.42
C ASN A 70 -13.87 70.76 57.68
N SER A 71 -13.03 70.03 58.42
CA SER A 71 -12.31 70.62 59.58
C SER A 71 -11.31 71.68 59.17
N GLU A 72 -10.64 71.51 58.02
CA GLU A 72 -9.66 72.48 57.50
C GLU A 72 -10.30 73.74 56.89
N THR A 73 -11.56 73.65 56.45
CA THR A 73 -12.27 74.75 55.75
C THR A 73 -13.39 75.40 56.56
N GLY A 74 -13.77 74.83 57.72
CA GLY A 74 -14.97 75.24 58.45
C GLY A 74 -16.27 74.91 57.69
N ASN A 75 -16.33 73.73 57.05
CA ASN A 75 -17.42 73.28 56.18
C ASN A 75 -17.63 74.14 54.91
N ASN A 76 -16.59 74.81 54.42
CA ASN A 76 -16.69 75.69 53.24
C ASN A 76 -15.66 75.31 52.17
N ILE A 77 -15.87 74.17 51.53
CA ILE A 77 -15.05 73.67 50.43
C ILE A 77 -15.38 74.47 49.15
N ALA A 78 -14.42 75.29 48.71
CA ALA A 78 -14.63 76.28 47.66
C ALA A 78 -14.61 75.68 46.23
N ASN A 79 -13.69 74.74 45.97
CA ASN A 79 -13.47 74.15 44.65
C ASN A 79 -13.69 72.64 44.66
N ASP A 80 -13.89 72.06 43.47
CA ASP A 80 -13.78 70.60 43.30
C ASP A 80 -12.35 70.14 43.58
N ILE A 81 -12.18 68.83 43.82
CA ILE A 81 -10.96 68.27 44.38
C ILE A 81 -10.39 67.19 43.47
N TRP A 82 -9.10 67.25 43.13
CA TRP A 82 -8.39 66.16 42.47
C TRP A 82 -8.16 64.98 43.43
N VAL A 83 -8.43 63.78 42.92
CA VAL A 83 -8.12 62.50 43.57
C VAL A 83 -7.21 61.65 42.69
N GLY A 84 -6.62 60.60 43.27
CA GLY A 84 -5.58 59.80 42.61
C GLY A 84 -6.06 58.89 41.50
N MET A 85 -7.37 58.79 41.24
CA MET A 85 -7.90 57.92 40.19
C MET A 85 -7.73 58.57 38.81
N LYS A 86 -7.26 57.77 37.85
CA LYS A 86 -7.13 58.15 36.45
C LYS A 86 -7.53 57.00 35.54
N TYR A 87 -7.98 57.31 34.33
CA TYR A 87 -8.24 56.32 33.30
C TYR A 87 -6.95 55.79 32.67
N ASP A 88 -6.73 54.48 32.74
CA ASP A 88 -5.55 53.82 32.16
C ASP A 88 -5.79 53.47 30.69
N MET A 89 -5.35 54.36 29.80
CA MET A 89 -5.42 54.20 28.35
C MET A 89 -4.43 53.17 27.76
N THR A 90 -3.58 52.57 28.59
CA THR A 90 -2.62 51.56 28.15
C THR A 90 -3.16 50.13 28.26
N SER A 91 -4.31 49.94 28.92
CA SER A 91 -4.95 48.64 29.16
C SER A 91 -6.12 48.37 28.19
N THR A 92 -6.36 47.11 27.79
CA THR A 92 -7.53 46.71 26.98
C THR A 92 -8.28 45.54 27.64
N PRO A 93 -9.57 45.68 28.01
CA PRO A 93 -10.37 46.91 27.97
C PRO A 93 -9.76 47.98 28.89
N TYR A 94 -9.97 49.25 28.57
CA TYR A 94 -9.50 50.36 29.37
C TYR A 94 -10.14 50.34 30.77
N VAL A 95 -9.32 50.47 31.82
CA VAL A 95 -9.78 50.40 33.22
C VAL A 95 -9.38 51.67 33.99
N TYR A 96 -10.19 52.10 34.94
CA TYR A 96 -9.79 53.12 35.91
C TYR A 96 -8.83 52.53 36.93
N ARG A 97 -7.76 53.25 37.28
CA ARG A 97 -6.80 52.84 38.28
C ARG A 97 -6.51 53.98 39.24
N TRP A 98 -6.22 53.63 40.49
CA TRP A 98 -5.60 54.56 41.42
C TRP A 98 -4.16 54.86 40.98
N ILE A 99 -3.58 55.93 41.51
CA ILE A 99 -2.18 56.30 41.30
C ILE A 99 -1.20 55.21 41.75
N SER A 100 -1.63 54.34 42.66
CA SER A 100 -0.97 53.12 43.11
C SER A 100 -1.16 51.92 42.15
N CYS A 101 -1.75 52.14 40.98
CA CYS A 101 -2.00 51.18 39.89
C CYS A 101 -3.04 50.06 40.16
N ASP A 102 -3.50 49.92 41.40
CA ASP A 102 -4.59 49.02 41.72
C ASP A 102 -5.94 49.51 41.17
N ILE A 103 -6.87 48.56 41.02
CA ILE A 103 -8.20 48.78 40.47
C ILE A 103 -9.12 49.23 41.62
N PRO A 104 -9.92 50.30 41.43
CA PRO A 104 -10.83 50.77 42.47
C PRO A 104 -11.86 49.69 42.82
N THR A 105 -11.95 49.38 44.11
CA THR A 105 -12.93 48.44 44.68
C THR A 105 -14.19 49.14 45.14
N PHE A 106 -14.11 50.46 45.36
CA PHE A 106 -15.22 51.35 45.67
C PHE A 106 -15.17 52.59 44.77
N THR A 107 -16.34 53.02 44.30
CA THR A 107 -16.49 54.29 43.56
C THR A 107 -17.82 54.94 43.89
N THR A 108 -17.85 56.27 43.91
CA THR A 108 -19.05 57.10 44.13
C THR A 108 -19.34 57.92 42.87
N TRP A 109 -19.54 57.24 41.74
CA TRP A 109 -19.75 57.94 40.47
C TRP A 109 -21.01 58.82 40.50
N TYR A 110 -20.90 60.03 39.95
CA TYR A 110 -22.07 60.84 39.67
C TYR A 110 -23.00 60.10 38.69
N PRO A 111 -24.33 60.20 38.80
CA PRO A 111 -25.25 59.54 37.87
C PRO A 111 -24.90 59.79 36.39
N GLY A 112 -24.64 58.71 35.65
CA GLY A 112 -24.23 58.77 34.24
C GLY A 112 -22.71 58.84 34.00
N GLU A 113 -21.89 58.78 35.04
CA GLU A 113 -20.44 58.59 34.96
C GLU A 113 -20.06 57.15 35.36
N PRO A 114 -18.92 56.62 34.88
CA PRO A 114 -18.02 57.21 33.90
C PRO A 114 -18.58 57.10 32.46
N ASN A 115 -18.59 58.21 31.71
CA ASN A 115 -19.14 58.25 30.33
C ASN A 115 -18.07 58.19 29.21
N ASN A 116 -16.78 58.12 29.57
CA ASN A 116 -15.62 58.04 28.66
C ASN A 116 -15.62 59.10 27.53
N GLN A 117 -16.23 60.27 27.73
CA GLN A 117 -16.28 61.32 26.70
C GLN A 117 -14.94 62.08 26.56
N GLU A 118 -14.13 62.09 27.60
CA GLU A 118 -12.83 62.76 27.64
C GLU A 118 -11.71 61.85 27.10
N ARG A 119 -10.80 62.42 26.31
CA ARG A 119 -9.71 61.68 25.63
C ARG A 119 -8.53 61.30 26.55
N ASP A 120 -8.50 61.80 27.79
CA ASP A 120 -7.59 61.42 28.89
C ASP A 120 -8.22 61.84 30.25
N PRO A 121 -9.25 61.13 30.75
CA PRO A 121 -9.99 61.58 31.92
C PRO A 121 -9.21 61.36 33.22
N CYS A 122 -8.86 62.45 33.87
CA CYS A 122 -8.55 62.47 35.30
C CYS A 122 -9.86 62.55 36.09
N ILE A 123 -9.83 62.10 37.35
CA ILE A 123 -11.02 62.05 38.18
C ILE A 123 -10.99 63.17 39.21
N ARG A 124 -12.07 63.95 39.23
CA ARG A 124 -12.33 64.93 40.29
C ARG A 124 -13.47 64.46 41.18
N LEU A 125 -13.36 64.77 42.46
CA LEU A 125 -14.40 64.69 43.46
C LEU A 125 -15.15 66.02 43.49
N GLN A 126 -16.47 65.98 43.35
CA GLN A 126 -17.29 67.20 43.39
C GLN A 126 -17.35 67.76 44.82
N ARG A 127 -17.20 69.08 44.95
CA ARG A 127 -17.28 69.81 46.23
C ARG A 127 -18.65 69.70 46.90
N ILE A 128 -19.70 69.45 46.11
CA ILE A 128 -21.06 69.20 46.59
C ILE A 128 -21.42 67.74 46.27
N GLY A 129 -21.81 67.01 47.32
CA GLY A 129 -22.26 65.61 47.20
C GLY A 129 -21.13 64.58 47.08
N PHE A 130 -19.86 65.01 46.94
CA PHE A 130 -18.68 64.14 46.97
C PHE A 130 -18.78 62.95 46.03
N THR A 131 -19.26 63.19 44.81
CA THR A 131 -19.32 62.19 43.74
C THR A 131 -18.18 62.37 42.74
N LEU A 132 -17.76 61.28 42.11
CA LEU A 132 -16.67 61.22 41.15
C LEU A 132 -17.18 61.57 39.76
N ARG A 133 -16.42 62.40 39.05
CA ARG A 133 -16.66 62.74 37.64
C ARG A 133 -15.38 62.67 36.84
N THR A 134 -15.53 62.23 35.59
CA THR A 134 -14.47 62.29 34.58
C THR A 134 -14.31 63.73 34.08
N ILE A 135 -13.06 64.18 33.91
CA ILE A 135 -12.74 65.52 33.41
C ILE A 135 -11.32 65.54 32.81
N GLY A 136 -11.03 66.44 31.87
CA GLY A 136 -9.67 66.61 31.35
C GLY A 136 -8.64 66.99 32.44
N CYS A 137 -7.46 66.35 32.42
CA CYS A 137 -6.41 66.51 33.43
C CYS A 137 -5.78 67.92 33.55
N ASN A 138 -6.01 68.80 32.57
CA ASN A 138 -5.45 70.16 32.51
C ASN A 138 -6.29 71.21 33.25
N GLN A 139 -7.44 70.82 33.81
CA GLN A 139 -8.23 71.72 34.65
C GLN A 139 -7.49 72.04 35.95
N GLN A 140 -7.80 73.17 36.57
CA GLN A 140 -7.21 73.58 37.84
C GLN A 140 -8.23 73.41 38.97
N TYR A 141 -7.90 72.55 39.93
CA TYR A 141 -8.73 72.29 41.11
C TYR A 141 -7.87 72.25 42.37
N ASP A 142 -8.53 72.30 43.52
CA ASP A 142 -7.87 71.92 44.77
C ASP A 142 -7.56 70.41 44.71
N TYR A 143 -6.72 69.91 45.61
CA TYR A 143 -6.37 68.50 45.62
C TYR A 143 -6.24 67.96 47.03
N LEU A 144 -6.49 66.66 47.15
CA LEU A 144 -6.33 65.91 48.39
C LEU A 144 -5.19 64.92 48.20
N CYS A 145 -4.27 64.90 49.14
CA CYS A 145 -3.27 63.85 49.27
C CYS A 145 -3.67 62.92 50.41
N SER A 146 -3.40 61.63 50.27
CA SER A 146 -3.47 60.63 51.33
C SER A 146 -2.10 60.00 51.55
N ASP A 147 -1.94 59.25 52.65
CA ASP A 147 -0.78 58.38 52.82
C ASP A 147 -0.56 57.49 51.59
N ALA A 148 0.72 57.30 51.25
CA ALA A 148 1.15 56.42 50.17
C ALA A 148 0.79 54.95 50.45
N SER A 149 0.49 54.19 49.41
CA SER A 149 0.13 52.77 49.53
C SER A 149 1.35 51.82 49.48
N PRO A 150 1.21 50.58 49.99
CA PRO A 150 2.10 49.47 49.63
C PRO A 150 2.20 49.29 48.11
N PRO A 151 3.24 48.62 47.59
CA PRO A 151 3.36 48.34 46.17
C PRO A 151 2.16 47.53 45.64
N TYR A 152 1.76 47.78 44.40
CA TYR A 152 0.79 46.94 43.71
C TYR A 152 1.52 46.00 42.74
N VAL A 153 1.35 44.70 42.92
CA VAL A 153 1.93 43.69 42.03
C VAL A 153 0.87 43.28 41.00
N TYR A 154 1.17 43.40 39.71
CA TYR A 154 0.22 43.07 38.67
C TYR A 154 -0.06 41.56 38.64
N ARG A 155 -1.30 41.19 38.30
CA ARG A 155 -1.67 39.78 38.15
C ARG A 155 -1.03 39.21 36.89
N ASN A 156 -0.29 38.11 37.03
CA ASN A 156 0.21 37.31 35.92
C ASN A 156 -0.79 36.16 35.67
N PHE A 157 -1.31 36.04 34.45
CA PHE A 157 -2.46 35.17 34.14
C PHE A 157 -2.09 33.86 33.44
N SER A 158 -0.82 33.64 33.09
CA SER A 158 -0.38 32.43 32.40
C SER A 158 0.33 31.48 33.35
N GLU A 159 -0.12 30.22 33.39
CA GLU A 159 0.71 29.13 33.87
C GLU A 159 1.98 29.05 33.00
N LEU A 160 3.10 28.80 33.65
CA LEU A 160 4.41 28.75 33.02
C LEU A 160 4.85 27.29 32.89
N SER A 161 5.42 26.92 31.76
CA SER A 161 6.03 25.60 31.60
C SER A 161 7.31 25.66 30.79
N SER A 162 8.18 24.69 31.02
CA SER A 162 9.52 24.62 30.41
C SER A 162 10.00 23.17 30.34
N PRO A 163 10.83 22.78 29.35
CA PRO A 163 11.46 21.47 29.34
C PRO A 163 12.47 21.31 30.48
N TYR A 164 12.92 20.08 30.72
CA TYR A 164 13.95 19.79 31.72
C TYR A 164 15.25 20.54 31.43
N HIS A 165 16.00 20.87 32.49
CA HIS A 165 17.33 21.49 32.43
C HIS A 165 17.39 22.89 31.80
N ALA A 166 16.25 23.44 31.39
CA ALA A 166 16.15 24.80 30.88
C ALA A 166 16.24 25.84 32.01
N SER A 167 16.34 27.12 31.62
CA SER A 167 16.23 28.25 32.55
C SER A 167 14.89 28.95 32.35
N VAL A 168 14.17 29.19 33.43
CA VAL A 168 12.86 29.84 33.44
C VAL A 168 12.92 31.16 34.19
N THR A 169 12.21 32.18 33.72
CA THR A 169 12.12 33.49 34.36
C THR A 169 10.68 33.78 34.77
N PHE A 170 10.49 34.05 36.05
CA PHE A 170 9.23 34.54 36.61
C PHE A 170 9.31 36.05 36.73
N GLU A 171 8.53 36.74 35.91
CA GLU A 171 8.46 38.20 35.93
C GLU A 171 7.67 38.71 37.15
N CYS A 172 8.21 39.72 37.84
CA CYS A 172 7.51 40.45 38.90
C CYS A 172 7.22 41.89 38.49
N PRO A 173 6.17 42.12 37.67
CA PRO A 173 5.72 43.47 37.37
C PRO A 173 5.02 44.08 38.59
N TYR A 174 5.45 45.29 38.98
CA TYR A 174 4.87 46.02 40.11
C TYR A 174 4.81 47.53 39.84
N CYS A 175 4.03 48.24 40.66
CA CYS A 175 3.90 49.68 40.68
C CYS A 175 4.03 50.20 42.12
N SER A 176 4.90 51.17 42.34
CA SER A 176 5.10 51.83 43.64
C SER A 176 5.61 53.24 43.42
N ILE A 177 5.04 54.19 44.15
CA ILE A 177 5.52 55.58 44.19
C ILE A 177 6.65 55.78 45.21
N LEU A 178 6.80 54.84 46.15
CA LEU A 178 7.88 54.85 47.15
C LEU A 178 9.00 53.88 46.72
N PRO A 179 10.26 54.15 47.12
CA PRO A 179 11.37 53.24 46.88
C PRO A 179 11.10 51.83 47.43
N ILE A 180 11.48 50.82 46.64
CA ILE A 180 11.37 49.42 47.06
C ILE A 180 12.49 49.08 48.03
N LEU A 181 12.12 48.50 49.16
CA LEU A 181 13.01 48.06 50.23
C LEU A 181 13.41 46.58 50.07
N ASN A 182 12.49 45.74 49.59
CA ASN A 182 12.72 44.30 49.46
C ASN A 182 11.86 43.68 48.36
N VAL A 183 12.36 42.60 47.74
CA VAL A 183 11.62 41.74 46.80
C VAL A 183 11.88 40.29 47.18
N GLU A 184 10.82 39.54 47.45
CA GLU A 184 10.89 38.13 47.84
C GLU A 184 9.93 37.31 46.97
N TRP A 185 10.30 36.07 46.69
CA TRP A 185 9.42 35.11 46.02
C TRP A 185 9.00 34.03 46.99
N GLU A 186 7.73 33.67 46.96
CA GLU A 186 7.16 32.59 47.76
C GLU A 186 6.85 31.39 46.87
N PHE A 187 7.31 30.21 47.28
CA PHE A 187 7.06 28.92 46.67
C PHE A 187 6.13 28.08 47.56
N ASN A 188 5.06 27.54 46.95
CA ASN A 188 4.09 26.62 47.56
C ASN A 188 3.52 27.09 48.92
N ASN A 189 3.12 28.37 49.02
CA ASN A 189 2.43 28.95 50.19
C ASN A 189 3.18 28.75 51.54
N GLY A 190 4.50 28.95 51.54
CA GLY A 190 5.24 28.95 52.81
C GLY A 190 6.76 28.91 52.72
N THR A 191 7.34 28.59 51.56
CA THR A 191 8.80 28.64 51.39
C THR A 191 9.18 29.93 50.69
N ILE A 192 9.74 30.89 51.42
CA ILE A 192 10.30 32.09 50.78
C ILE A 192 11.60 31.68 50.08
N VAL A 193 11.59 31.73 48.75
CA VAL A 193 12.77 31.65 47.90
C VAL A 193 13.56 32.96 48.09
N LYS A 194 14.33 33.02 49.17
CA LYS A 194 15.32 34.09 49.34
C LYS A 194 16.55 33.72 48.52
N VAL A 195 16.90 34.57 47.56
CA VAL A 195 18.24 34.54 46.95
C VAL A 195 19.20 34.99 48.05
N ILE A 196 19.71 34.04 48.84
CA ILE A 196 20.70 34.30 49.87
C ILE A 196 22.01 34.59 49.14
N ASP A 197 22.32 35.87 49.00
CA ASP A 197 23.67 36.31 48.69
C ASP A 197 24.58 35.78 49.80
N SER A 198 25.50 34.88 49.43
CA SER A 198 26.44 34.15 50.29
C SER A 198 25.86 33.08 51.24
N SER A 199 25.69 31.83 50.76
CA SER A 199 26.34 30.62 51.35
C SER A 199 25.81 29.25 50.90
N THR A 200 24.73 29.11 50.12
CA THR A 200 24.32 27.79 49.58
C THR A 200 23.63 27.91 48.21
N ASN A 201 24.25 27.37 47.14
CA ASN A 201 23.77 27.25 45.75
C ASN A 201 23.53 28.54 44.95
N VAL A 202 24.61 29.31 44.74
CA VAL A 202 24.66 30.56 43.94
C VAL A 202 24.41 30.35 42.42
N SER A 203 24.28 29.12 41.90
CA SER A 203 24.12 28.90 40.45
C SER A 203 22.68 28.68 39.97
N LYS A 204 21.73 28.30 40.84
CA LYS A 204 20.39 27.86 40.42
C LYS A 204 19.35 28.98 40.43
N TYR A 205 19.26 29.74 41.52
CA TYR A 205 18.27 30.81 41.66
C TYR A 205 18.98 32.17 41.61
N THR A 206 18.53 33.07 40.72
CA THR A 206 19.07 34.44 40.61
C THR A 206 17.94 35.46 40.48
N GLY A 207 18.23 36.74 40.71
CA GLY A 207 17.21 37.79 40.75
C GLY A 207 16.61 37.95 42.15
N SER A 208 15.30 38.21 42.27
CA SER A 208 14.63 38.51 43.56
C SER A 208 15.34 39.60 44.38
N THR A 209 15.78 40.67 43.72
CA THR A 209 16.41 41.84 44.36
C THR A 209 15.73 43.12 43.91
N THR A 210 16.02 44.24 44.59
CA THR A 210 15.51 45.56 44.19
C THR A 210 16.03 46.03 42.83
N SER A 211 17.19 45.53 42.38
CA SER A 211 17.76 45.78 41.05
C SER A 211 17.28 44.80 39.96
N SER A 212 16.80 43.62 40.35
CA SER A 212 16.30 42.58 39.44
C SER A 212 15.16 41.83 40.12
N THR A 213 13.93 42.31 39.92
CA THR A 213 12.75 41.83 40.67
C THR A 213 12.26 40.46 40.24
N SER A 214 12.55 40.08 38.99
CA SER A 214 12.21 38.77 38.43
C SER A 214 13.05 37.66 39.06
N LEU A 215 12.48 36.47 39.21
CA LEU A 215 13.17 35.27 39.68
C LEU A 215 13.57 34.41 38.49
N VAL A 216 14.85 34.07 38.38
CA VAL A 216 15.34 33.15 37.36
C VAL A 216 15.75 31.85 38.03
N ILE A 217 15.23 30.72 37.54
CA ILE A 217 15.61 29.38 37.97
C ILE A 217 16.31 28.69 36.80
N ALA A 218 17.60 28.41 36.95
CA ALA A 218 18.39 27.63 35.99
C ALA A 218 18.25 26.12 36.27
N ASP A 219 18.48 25.28 35.26
CA ASP A 219 18.47 23.82 35.39
C ASP A 219 17.22 23.29 36.11
N VAL A 220 16.05 23.65 35.56
CA VAL A 220 14.75 23.30 36.16
C VAL A 220 14.51 21.79 36.15
N GLY A 221 13.91 21.29 37.23
CA GLY A 221 13.47 19.89 37.35
C GLY A 221 12.17 19.77 38.14
N GLU A 222 11.75 18.53 38.43
CA GLU A 222 10.48 18.25 39.10
C GLU A 222 10.35 18.92 40.48
N SER A 223 11.45 19.06 41.22
CA SER A 223 11.46 19.72 42.54
C SER A 223 11.12 21.21 42.49
N ASP A 224 11.25 21.83 41.31
CA ASP A 224 10.94 23.25 41.12
C ASP A 224 9.48 23.45 40.70
N MET A 225 8.71 22.39 40.42
CA MET A 225 7.29 22.48 40.08
C MET A 225 6.45 22.91 41.28
N GLY A 226 5.52 23.84 41.05
CA GLY A 226 4.67 24.37 42.11
C GLY A 226 4.17 25.77 41.83
N SER A 227 3.70 26.43 42.87
CA SER A 227 3.13 27.77 42.80
C SER A 227 4.13 28.83 43.26
N TYR A 228 4.35 29.86 42.45
CA TYR A 228 5.24 30.98 42.73
C TYR A 228 4.47 32.28 42.85
N SER A 229 4.75 33.10 43.88
CA SER A 229 4.20 34.45 44.00
C SER A 229 5.26 35.47 44.40
N CYS A 230 5.21 36.66 43.82
CA CYS A 230 6.16 37.74 44.11
C CYS A 230 5.62 38.69 45.18
N HIS A 231 6.46 39.06 46.14
CA HIS A 231 6.16 39.94 47.26
C HIS A 231 7.11 41.13 47.22
N VAL A 232 6.58 42.34 47.07
CA VAL A 232 7.36 43.58 46.92
C VAL A 232 7.07 44.51 48.10
N THR A 233 8.10 44.95 48.80
CA THR A 233 7.95 45.72 50.05
C THR A 233 8.46 47.14 49.89
N ASN A 234 7.68 48.13 50.32
CA ASN A 234 8.13 49.51 50.53
C ASN A 234 7.94 49.93 52.01
N SER A 235 8.16 51.20 52.35
CA SER A 235 8.03 51.68 53.73
C SER A 235 6.59 51.68 54.29
N ARG A 236 5.58 51.38 53.45
CA ARG A 236 4.16 51.37 53.83
C ARG A 236 3.58 49.97 53.93
N GLY A 237 4.24 48.96 53.36
CA GLY A 237 3.85 47.57 53.50
C GLY A 237 4.31 46.69 52.35
N VAL A 238 3.67 45.53 52.23
CA VAL A 238 3.98 44.50 51.24
C VAL A 238 2.86 44.42 50.21
N GLY A 239 3.23 44.51 48.94
CA GLY A 239 2.39 44.16 47.80
C GLY A 239 2.58 42.69 47.44
N MET A 240 1.49 41.93 47.36
CA MET A 240 1.53 40.50 47.03
C MET A 240 0.96 40.25 45.64
N GLY A 241 1.74 39.56 44.81
CA GLY A 241 1.33 39.09 43.50
C GLY A 241 0.42 37.87 43.59
N SER A 242 -0.30 37.59 42.50
CA SER A 242 -1.03 36.33 42.37
C SER A 242 -0.06 35.16 42.17
N SER A 243 -0.47 33.99 42.67
CA SER A 243 0.25 32.74 42.46
C SER A 243 0.25 32.30 40.98
N ILE A 244 1.42 31.91 40.47
CA ILE A 244 1.66 31.39 39.12
C ILE A 244 2.07 29.92 39.26
N GLY A 245 1.33 29.02 38.60
CA GLY A 245 1.72 27.61 38.51
C GLY A 245 2.89 27.42 37.53
N PHE A 246 3.88 26.64 37.94
CA PHE A 246 4.98 26.17 37.09
C PHE A 246 4.98 24.65 36.99
N THR A 247 5.08 24.15 35.76
CA THR A 247 5.17 22.71 35.46
C THR A 247 6.29 22.43 34.47
N ILE A 248 6.84 21.22 34.51
CA ILE A 248 7.74 20.75 33.45
C ILE A 248 6.89 20.27 32.26
N SER A 249 7.31 20.68 31.06
CA SER A 249 6.68 20.30 29.80
C SER A 249 7.77 19.96 28.79
N ASP A 250 7.99 18.66 28.58
CA ASP A 250 9.04 18.11 27.72
C ASP A 250 8.51 16.97 26.85
N PHE A 251 9.27 16.60 25.82
CA PHE A 251 8.96 15.45 24.98
C PHE A 251 8.98 14.15 25.79
N PRO A 252 8.21 13.12 25.38
CA PRO A 252 8.29 11.81 26.00
C PRO A 252 9.70 11.22 25.88
N ILE A 253 10.11 10.45 26.87
CA ILE A 253 11.31 9.61 26.81
C ILE A 253 10.83 8.18 26.60
N VAL A 254 11.34 7.54 25.55
CA VAL A 254 11.03 6.15 25.20
C VAL A 254 12.24 5.27 25.51
N ILE A 255 11.99 4.12 26.13
CA ILE A 255 13.02 3.19 26.63
C ILE A 255 12.70 1.79 26.11
N SER A 256 13.61 1.27 25.28
CA SER A 256 13.57 -0.09 24.73
C SER A 256 14.69 -0.92 25.38
N PRO A 257 14.37 -1.80 26.35
CA PRO A 257 15.39 -2.46 27.18
C PRO A 257 16.25 -3.48 26.43
N GLN A 258 15.78 -3.95 25.26
CA GLN A 258 16.43 -4.96 24.45
C GLN A 258 16.37 -4.58 22.97
N PHE A 259 17.51 -4.68 22.27
CA PHE A 259 17.63 -4.31 20.86
C PHE A 259 17.51 -5.51 19.90
N LEU A 260 17.60 -6.75 20.39
CA LEU A 260 17.56 -7.96 19.57
C LEU A 260 16.76 -9.07 20.25
N TYR A 261 15.75 -9.58 19.55
CA TYR A 261 14.95 -10.72 19.94
C TYR A 261 15.14 -11.84 18.92
N ILE A 262 15.58 -13.02 19.39
CA ILE A 262 15.70 -14.23 18.55
C ILE A 262 14.64 -15.21 19.05
N THR A 263 13.72 -15.59 18.17
CA THR A 263 12.61 -16.48 18.51
C THR A 263 12.49 -17.62 17.51
N LYS A 264 11.83 -18.72 17.90
CA LYS A 264 11.62 -19.84 17.00
C LYS A 264 10.38 -19.60 16.14
N TYR A 265 10.40 -20.13 14.92
CA TYR A 265 9.23 -20.19 14.05
C TYR A 265 8.05 -20.85 14.78
N GLY A 266 6.89 -20.19 14.80
CA GLY A 266 5.66 -20.64 15.46
C GLY A 266 5.55 -20.27 16.95
N ASP A 267 6.62 -19.84 17.61
CA ASP A 267 6.57 -19.32 18.99
C ASP A 267 6.02 -17.88 19.01
N SER A 268 5.63 -17.38 20.17
CA SER A 268 5.28 -15.98 20.37
C SER A 268 6.43 -15.20 20.99
N VAL A 269 6.57 -13.91 20.65
CA VAL A 269 7.57 -13.01 21.24
C VAL A 269 6.94 -11.70 21.68
N VAL A 270 7.49 -11.07 22.72
CA VAL A 270 7.02 -9.80 23.28
C VAL A 270 8.14 -8.77 23.19
N LEU A 271 7.92 -7.72 22.41
CA LEU A 271 8.85 -6.60 22.30
C LEU A 271 8.50 -5.57 23.37
N ASN A 272 9.43 -5.31 24.27
CA ASN A 272 9.17 -4.43 25.40
C ASN A 272 9.37 -2.97 25.05
N CYS A 273 8.44 -2.12 25.46
CA CYS A 273 8.57 -0.67 25.35
C CYS A 273 8.05 0.00 26.62
N SER A 274 8.85 0.89 27.18
CA SER A 274 8.47 1.71 28.33
C SER A 274 8.71 3.18 28.01
N PHE A 275 8.01 4.06 28.70
CA PHE A 275 8.12 5.49 28.48
C PHE A 275 7.84 6.27 29.76
N ARG A 276 8.28 7.51 29.76
CA ARG A 276 7.95 8.53 30.78
C ARG A 276 7.77 9.86 30.07
N GLY A 277 6.87 10.70 30.56
CA GLY A 277 6.66 12.01 29.97
C GLY A 277 5.93 12.92 30.95
N LEU A 278 6.32 14.19 30.94
CA LEU A 278 5.59 15.27 31.59
C LEU A 278 5.32 16.33 30.52
N PRO A 279 4.07 16.55 30.06
CA PRO A 279 2.85 15.89 30.49
C PRO A 279 2.81 14.39 30.16
N GLU A 280 1.92 13.66 30.85
CA GLU A 280 1.71 12.22 30.68
C GLU A 280 1.51 11.84 29.20
N VAL A 281 2.01 10.66 28.84
CA VAL A 281 1.93 10.15 27.48
C VAL A 281 0.48 9.80 27.13
N THR A 282 0.03 10.32 25.98
CA THR A 282 -1.36 10.22 25.52
C THR A 282 -1.56 9.15 24.45
N SER A 283 -0.52 8.79 23.71
CA SER A 283 -0.59 7.72 22.72
C SER A 283 0.74 6.98 22.57
N ILE A 284 0.62 5.69 22.23
CA ILE A 284 1.72 4.81 21.88
C ILE A 284 1.39 4.15 20.56
N GLN A 285 2.39 4.00 19.70
CA GLN A 285 2.26 3.30 18.43
C GLN A 285 3.53 2.50 18.13
N TRP A 286 3.36 1.36 17.47
CA TRP A 286 4.45 0.55 16.94
C TRP A 286 4.57 0.74 15.44
N LYS A 287 5.82 0.85 14.98
CA LYS A 287 6.20 1.04 13.59
C LYS A 287 7.10 -0.11 13.15
N ILE A 288 6.77 -0.72 12.02
CA ILE A 288 7.60 -1.74 11.36
C ILE A 288 8.42 -1.05 10.28
N ILE A 289 9.73 -1.23 10.35
CA ILE A 289 10.71 -0.62 9.45
C ILE A 289 11.06 -1.66 8.39
N HIS A 290 10.41 -1.57 7.23
CA HIS A 290 10.73 -2.38 6.07
C HIS A 290 11.70 -1.64 5.12
N SER A 291 12.38 -2.38 4.26
CA SER A 291 13.22 -1.82 3.19
C SER A 291 12.45 -0.91 2.21
N ARG A 292 11.12 -1.06 2.13
CA ARG A 292 10.22 -0.26 1.28
C ARG A 292 9.58 0.93 2.01
N GLY A 293 9.85 1.13 3.30
CA GLY A 293 9.29 2.22 4.10
C GLY A 293 8.86 1.81 5.51
N ILE A 294 8.32 2.76 6.25
CA ILE A 294 7.82 2.58 7.63
C ILE A 294 6.30 2.40 7.57
N PHE A 295 5.80 1.31 8.14
CA PHE A 295 4.38 1.00 8.19
C PHE A 295 3.90 1.04 9.65
N LEU A 296 2.76 1.71 9.87
CA LEU A 296 2.08 1.66 11.17
C LEU A 296 1.46 0.28 11.35
N TYR A 297 1.62 -0.26 12.56
CA TYR A 297 0.83 -1.40 12.97
C TYR A 297 -0.64 -0.96 13.13
N ASN A 298 -1.57 -1.69 12.50
CA ASN A 298 -3.01 -1.48 12.66
C ASN A 298 -3.63 -2.64 13.43
N ASP A 299 -4.02 -2.37 14.68
CA ASP A 299 -4.61 -3.31 15.65
C ASP A 299 -6.00 -3.84 15.26
N ALA A 300 -6.69 -3.18 14.32
CA ALA A 300 -8.11 -3.47 14.05
C ALA A 300 -8.38 -4.70 13.17
N ALA A 301 -7.37 -5.34 12.56
CA ALA A 301 -7.58 -6.40 11.57
C ALA A 301 -6.68 -7.64 11.71
N SER A 302 -5.67 -7.62 12.59
CA SER A 302 -4.68 -8.69 12.70
C SER A 302 -4.74 -9.34 14.08
N THR A 303 -4.92 -10.66 14.13
CA THR A 303 -4.72 -11.46 15.35
C THR A 303 -3.25 -11.85 15.55
N HIS A 304 -2.38 -11.54 14.58
CA HIS A 304 -0.97 -11.92 14.57
C HIS A 304 -0.12 -11.03 15.48
N TYR A 305 -0.48 -9.76 15.57
CA TYR A 305 0.10 -8.81 16.50
C TYR A 305 -0.96 -8.42 17.53
N SER A 306 -0.57 -8.10 18.74
CA SER A 306 -1.48 -7.51 19.71
C SER A 306 -0.74 -6.54 20.63
N SER A 307 -1.49 -5.56 21.14
CA SER A 307 -1.06 -4.47 22.03
C SER A 307 -0.03 -3.48 21.44
N GLY A 308 0.28 -2.44 22.21
CA GLY A 308 0.81 -1.16 21.71
C GLY A 308 -0.04 0.05 22.12
N THR A 309 -0.64 0.01 23.32
CA THR A 309 -1.42 1.12 23.88
C THR A 309 -0.70 1.73 25.09
N VAL A 310 -1.18 2.87 25.61
CA VAL A 310 -0.60 3.48 26.82
C VAL A 310 -0.69 2.53 28.04
N MET A 311 -1.73 1.70 28.15
CA MET A 311 -1.87 0.73 29.26
C MET A 311 -1.11 -0.57 29.06
N THR A 312 -0.93 -0.98 27.80
CA THR A 312 -0.23 -2.21 27.40
C THR A 312 0.75 -1.88 26.27
N PRO A 313 1.92 -1.31 26.61
CA PRO A 313 2.80 -0.69 25.63
C PRO A 313 3.66 -1.67 24.85
N ASP A 314 3.84 -2.87 25.38
CA ASP A 314 4.57 -3.95 24.74
C ASP A 314 3.83 -4.44 23.48
N LEU A 315 4.57 -4.85 22.46
CA LEU A 315 4.02 -5.47 21.26
C LEU A 315 4.19 -6.98 21.33
N TYR A 316 3.10 -7.72 21.22
CA TYR A 316 3.11 -9.17 21.16
C TYR A 316 3.00 -9.60 19.70
N ILE A 317 3.89 -10.49 19.27
CA ILE A 317 3.84 -11.15 17.97
C ILE A 317 3.53 -12.63 18.23
N HIS A 318 2.37 -13.09 17.78
CA HIS A 318 1.89 -14.46 17.95
C HIS A 318 2.33 -15.33 16.78
N SER A 319 2.68 -16.59 17.02
CA SER A 319 3.00 -17.54 15.94
C SER A 319 3.98 -16.98 14.90
N VAL A 320 5.13 -16.51 15.38
CA VAL A 320 6.13 -15.77 14.60
C VAL A 320 6.55 -16.56 13.36
N ASN A 321 6.62 -15.88 12.22
CA ASN A 321 7.03 -16.46 10.95
C ASN A 321 8.16 -15.67 10.28
N PHE A 322 8.70 -16.16 9.17
CA PHE A 322 9.84 -15.53 8.50
C PHE A 322 9.55 -14.13 7.91
N GLN A 323 8.29 -13.70 7.81
CA GLN A 323 7.92 -12.33 7.42
C GLN A 323 8.04 -11.32 8.56
N ASP A 324 8.07 -11.78 9.81
CA ASP A 324 8.26 -10.93 11.00
C ASP A 324 9.72 -10.53 11.22
N VAL A 325 10.66 -11.12 10.45
CA VAL A 325 12.07 -10.77 10.51
C VAL A 325 12.25 -9.32 10.06
N GLY A 326 12.76 -8.47 10.94
CA GLY A 326 12.92 -7.06 10.63
C GLY A 326 13.11 -6.17 11.84
N ASN A 327 12.96 -4.88 11.60
CA ASN A 327 13.19 -3.83 12.57
C ASN A 327 11.87 -3.19 13.01
N PHE A 328 11.73 -2.98 14.30
CA PHE A 328 10.55 -2.43 14.95
C PHE A 328 10.98 -1.23 15.80
N THR A 329 10.07 -0.26 15.99
CA THR A 329 10.28 0.82 16.95
C THR A 329 8.95 1.21 17.57
N CYS A 330 8.97 1.58 18.84
CA CYS A 330 7.83 2.21 19.50
C CYS A 330 7.94 3.73 19.45
N GLU A 331 6.81 4.39 19.45
CA GLU A 331 6.68 5.84 19.37
C GLU A 331 5.69 6.30 20.43
N ALA A 332 6.09 7.28 21.25
CA ALA A 332 5.28 7.84 22.31
C ALA A 332 4.98 9.32 22.05
N THR A 333 3.73 9.73 22.28
CA THR A 333 3.29 11.13 22.08
C THR A 333 2.64 11.70 23.33
N ASN A 334 3.04 12.90 23.71
CA ASN A 334 2.33 13.75 24.67
C ASN A 334 1.94 15.09 24.03
N GLN A 335 1.49 16.05 24.85
CA GLN A 335 1.07 17.37 24.38
C GLN A 335 2.19 18.21 23.75
N VAL A 336 3.46 17.92 24.08
CA VAL A 336 4.63 18.63 23.54
C VAL A 336 4.98 18.09 22.16
N GLY A 337 4.90 16.77 22.01
CA GLY A 337 5.11 16.11 20.73
C GLY A 337 5.44 14.64 20.88
N THR A 338 6.18 14.14 19.90
CA THR A 338 6.37 12.71 19.68
C THR A 338 7.85 12.34 19.69
N THR A 339 8.18 11.28 20.41
CA THR A 339 9.52 10.69 20.47
C THR A 339 9.49 9.26 19.97
N VAL A 340 10.49 8.90 19.17
CA VAL A 340 10.68 7.55 18.64
C VAL A 340 11.75 6.86 19.48
N GLY A 341 11.48 5.63 19.91
CA GLY A 341 12.43 4.79 20.64
C GLY A 341 13.57 4.25 19.77
N ASP A 342 14.39 3.42 20.40
CA ASP A 342 15.47 2.73 19.70
C ASP A 342 14.93 1.60 18.80
N ILE A 343 15.71 1.25 17.79
CA ILE A 343 15.37 0.16 16.87
C ILE A 343 15.53 -1.18 17.57
N ILE A 344 14.47 -1.98 17.52
CA ILE A 344 14.42 -3.36 18.00
C ILE A 344 14.44 -4.30 16.79
N THR A 345 15.39 -5.22 16.74
CA THR A 345 15.50 -6.22 15.67
C THR A 345 14.85 -7.53 16.13
N VAL A 346 13.96 -8.09 15.31
CA VAL A 346 13.40 -9.44 15.49
C VAL A 346 14.02 -10.37 14.46
N ASP A 347 14.51 -11.49 14.94
CA ASP A 347 15.08 -12.55 14.12
C ASP A 347 14.40 -13.89 14.43
N VAL A 348 14.23 -14.71 13.39
CA VAL A 348 13.46 -15.95 13.47
C VAL A 348 14.35 -17.11 13.07
N ILE A 349 14.51 -18.06 13.98
CA ILE A 349 15.19 -19.33 13.74
C ILE A 349 14.16 -20.44 13.58
N GLY A 350 14.39 -21.38 12.68
CA GLY A 350 13.40 -22.42 12.41
C GLY A 350 13.55 -23.03 11.03
N VAL A 351 12.65 -23.96 10.74
CA VAL A 351 12.48 -24.55 9.41
C VAL A 351 10.99 -24.64 9.13
N GLN A 352 10.53 -23.93 8.10
CA GLN A 352 9.15 -23.98 7.60
C GLN A 352 9.16 -24.63 6.23
N ALA A 353 8.53 -25.79 6.09
CA ALA A 353 8.32 -26.46 4.81
C ALA A 353 6.85 -26.31 4.39
N GLU A 354 6.62 -25.82 3.17
CA GLU A 354 5.29 -25.56 2.62
C GLU A 354 5.10 -26.27 1.27
N ILE A 355 4.00 -27.00 1.16
CA ILE A 355 3.57 -27.67 -0.06
C ILE A 355 2.78 -26.70 -0.93
N SER A 356 3.05 -26.67 -2.23
CA SER A 356 2.35 -25.76 -3.15
C SER A 356 0.94 -26.22 -3.54
N SER A 357 0.65 -27.53 -3.50
CA SER A 357 -0.68 -28.09 -3.78
C SER A 357 -1.01 -29.27 -2.86
N PRO A 358 -2.21 -29.33 -2.26
CA PRO A 358 -2.61 -30.47 -1.43
C PRO A 358 -2.79 -31.78 -2.22
N THR A 359 -2.96 -31.69 -3.55
CA THR A 359 -3.16 -32.86 -4.41
C THR A 359 -2.46 -32.68 -5.76
N TYR A 360 -1.88 -33.77 -6.28
CA TYR A 360 -1.33 -33.87 -7.63
C TYR A 360 -1.92 -35.10 -8.33
N THR A 361 -2.08 -35.00 -9.65
CA THR A 361 -2.56 -36.12 -10.48
C THR A 361 -1.61 -36.30 -11.66
N VAL A 362 -1.23 -37.54 -11.94
CA VAL A 362 -0.33 -37.89 -13.05
C VAL A 362 -0.84 -39.10 -13.80
N VAL A 363 -0.65 -39.11 -15.12
CA VAL A 363 -0.96 -40.28 -15.95
C VAL A 363 0.16 -41.31 -15.81
N TYR A 364 -0.21 -42.59 -15.74
CA TYR A 364 0.72 -43.71 -15.72
C TYR A 364 1.82 -43.57 -16.78
N GLY A 365 3.08 -43.70 -16.35
CA GLY A 365 4.27 -43.58 -17.20
C GLY A 365 4.75 -42.15 -17.44
N GLU A 366 3.99 -41.11 -17.06
CA GLU A 366 4.43 -39.72 -17.15
C GLU A 366 5.24 -39.29 -15.92
N GLN A 367 5.72 -38.05 -15.91
CA GLN A 367 6.47 -37.48 -14.78
C GLN A 367 5.65 -36.42 -14.05
N VAL A 368 5.87 -36.27 -12.74
CA VAL A 368 5.21 -35.27 -11.90
C VAL A 368 6.19 -34.67 -10.91
N THR A 369 6.10 -33.36 -10.68
CA THR A 369 6.87 -32.66 -9.64
C THR A 369 5.94 -32.32 -8.48
N LEU A 370 6.28 -32.78 -7.28
CA LEU A 370 5.64 -32.37 -6.04
C LEU A 370 6.38 -31.13 -5.53
N ASP A 371 5.77 -29.95 -5.74
CA ASP A 371 6.40 -28.67 -5.41
C ASP A 371 6.37 -28.41 -3.90
N CYS A 372 7.53 -28.05 -3.37
CA CYS A 372 7.77 -27.70 -1.96
C CYS A 372 8.72 -26.50 -1.88
N THR A 373 8.43 -25.57 -0.97
CA THR A 373 9.30 -24.46 -0.59
C THR A 373 9.68 -24.60 0.87
N ILE A 374 10.95 -24.39 1.19
CA ILE A 374 11.47 -24.47 2.56
C ILE A 374 12.19 -23.16 2.87
N TRP A 375 11.76 -22.50 3.94
CA TRP A 375 12.48 -21.39 4.56
C TRP A 375 13.18 -21.89 5.81
N SER A 376 14.47 -21.55 5.98
CA SER A 376 15.20 -21.94 7.16
C SER A 376 16.19 -20.89 7.62
N LYS A 377 16.39 -20.83 8.93
CA LYS A 377 17.53 -20.18 9.56
C LYS A 377 17.93 -20.97 10.80
N PRO A 378 19.18 -21.50 10.88
CA PRO A 378 20.27 -21.42 9.90
C PRO A 378 19.98 -22.11 8.54
N ASP A 379 20.93 -22.02 7.60
CA ASP A 379 20.79 -22.62 6.26
C ASP A 379 20.59 -24.13 6.31
N LEU A 380 19.87 -24.67 5.33
CA LEU A 380 19.56 -26.10 5.23
C LEU A 380 20.84 -26.96 5.17
N LYS A 381 20.87 -27.99 6.00
CA LYS A 381 21.83 -29.09 5.95
C LYS A 381 21.36 -30.20 5.03
N ASN A 382 20.08 -30.56 5.07
CA ASN A 382 19.49 -31.61 4.26
C ASN A 382 18.04 -31.29 3.85
N VAL A 383 17.59 -31.90 2.75
CA VAL A 383 16.19 -31.90 2.30
C VAL A 383 15.81 -33.32 1.94
N SER A 384 14.69 -33.78 2.47
CA SER A 384 14.17 -35.14 2.26
C SER A 384 12.68 -35.10 1.97
N TRP A 385 12.21 -36.16 1.32
CA TRP A 385 10.79 -36.44 1.18
C TRP A 385 10.46 -37.75 1.86
N GLU A 386 9.31 -37.79 2.52
CA GLU A 386 8.72 -39.00 3.06
C GLU A 386 7.46 -39.32 2.28
N ARG A 387 7.19 -40.62 2.11
CA ARG A 387 5.92 -41.11 1.60
C ARG A 387 5.30 -42.08 2.59
N GLU A 388 3.98 -42.07 2.70
CA GLU A 388 3.27 -42.97 3.58
C GLU A 388 3.06 -44.34 2.93
N ILE A 389 3.59 -45.39 3.54
CA ILE A 389 3.43 -46.79 3.12
C ILE A 389 2.80 -47.53 4.30
N ASN A 390 1.61 -48.10 4.10
CA ASN A 390 0.87 -48.84 5.13
C ASN A 390 0.70 -48.05 6.46
N GLY A 391 0.43 -46.75 6.38
CA GLY A 391 0.25 -45.89 7.57
C GLY A 391 1.55 -45.38 8.20
N THR A 392 2.72 -45.70 7.65
CA THR A 392 4.03 -45.27 8.17
C THR A 392 4.74 -44.38 7.16
N ALA A 393 5.26 -43.23 7.62
CA ALA A 393 6.09 -42.36 6.79
C ALA A 393 7.49 -42.96 6.61
N VAL A 394 7.91 -43.15 5.36
CA VAL A 394 9.20 -43.71 4.98
C VAL A 394 9.91 -42.75 4.04
N CYS A 395 11.20 -42.50 4.28
CA CYS A 395 12.01 -41.65 3.38
C CYS A 395 12.02 -42.21 1.95
N VAL A 396 11.83 -41.32 0.98
CA VAL A 396 11.99 -41.63 -0.44
C VAL A 396 13.47 -41.92 -0.71
N ASP A 397 13.74 -43.04 -1.40
CA ASP A 397 15.09 -43.44 -1.77
C ASP A 397 15.61 -42.57 -2.93
N LEU A 398 16.27 -41.46 -2.57
CA LEU A 398 16.93 -40.56 -3.52
C LEU A 398 18.15 -41.20 -4.20
N GLY A 399 18.59 -42.38 -3.78
CA GLY A 399 19.59 -43.19 -4.49
C GLY A 399 19.06 -43.75 -5.81
N ASN A 400 17.73 -43.94 -5.93
CA ASN A 400 17.07 -44.37 -7.16
C ASN A 400 16.86 -43.18 -8.13
N THR A 401 17.96 -42.70 -8.69
CA THR A 401 17.98 -41.55 -9.62
C THR A 401 17.22 -41.79 -10.94
N SER A 402 16.91 -43.05 -11.29
CA SER A 402 16.01 -43.37 -12.41
C SER A 402 14.53 -43.12 -12.10
N LYS A 403 14.19 -42.96 -10.81
CA LYS A 403 12.81 -42.77 -10.33
C LYS A 403 12.59 -41.40 -9.70
N TYR A 404 13.52 -40.94 -8.87
CA TYR A 404 13.37 -39.72 -8.07
C TYR A 404 14.52 -38.75 -8.33
N LEU A 405 14.19 -37.48 -8.55
CA LEU A 405 15.14 -36.38 -8.71
C LEU A 405 14.69 -35.17 -7.86
N GLY A 406 15.60 -34.21 -7.63
CA GLY A 406 15.32 -33.04 -6.82
C GLY A 406 15.70 -33.24 -5.36
N SER A 407 14.83 -32.83 -4.43
CA SER A 407 14.99 -32.97 -2.97
C SER A 407 16.39 -32.58 -2.47
N ASN A 408 16.86 -31.38 -2.82
CA ASN A 408 18.15 -30.88 -2.39
C ASN A 408 18.07 -29.40 -1.99
N LYS A 409 19.17 -28.84 -1.46
CA LYS A 409 19.23 -27.48 -0.90
C LYS A 409 18.89 -26.36 -1.89
N THR A 410 19.01 -26.61 -3.19
CA THR A 410 18.72 -25.61 -4.24
C THR A 410 17.37 -25.85 -4.92
N TRP A 411 16.87 -27.08 -4.85
CA TRP A 411 15.59 -27.48 -5.42
C TRP A 411 14.91 -28.48 -4.48
N HIS A 412 14.05 -27.96 -3.62
CA HIS A 412 13.43 -28.73 -2.54
C HIS A 412 12.37 -29.72 -3.04
N SER A 413 11.83 -29.50 -4.24
CA SER A 413 10.72 -30.27 -4.81
C SER A 413 11.16 -31.67 -5.24
N LEU A 414 10.22 -32.61 -5.25
CA LEU A 414 10.47 -34.01 -5.66
C LEU A 414 9.92 -34.25 -7.06
N LEU A 415 10.78 -34.60 -8.01
CA LEU A 415 10.38 -35.07 -9.33
C LEU A 415 10.32 -36.60 -9.34
N ILE A 416 9.15 -37.13 -9.68
CA ILE A 416 8.90 -38.56 -9.85
C ILE A 416 8.82 -38.85 -11.35
N LEU A 417 9.72 -39.69 -11.85
CA LEU A 417 9.78 -40.13 -13.23
C LEU A 417 8.97 -41.42 -13.43
N ASN A 418 8.40 -41.62 -14.62
CA ASN A 418 7.69 -42.84 -15.02
C ASN A 418 6.71 -43.32 -13.93
N ALA A 419 5.72 -42.49 -13.59
CA ALA A 419 4.78 -42.73 -12.50
C ALA A 419 4.07 -44.07 -12.62
N ASP A 420 4.03 -44.83 -11.53
CA ASP A 420 3.40 -46.14 -11.42
C ASP A 420 2.29 -46.08 -10.35
N PHE A 421 1.29 -46.96 -10.43
CA PHE A 421 0.20 -46.99 -9.43
C PHE A 421 0.70 -47.17 -7.99
N SER A 422 1.88 -47.78 -7.79
CA SER A 422 2.54 -47.92 -6.49
C SER A 422 3.15 -46.63 -5.94
N ASP A 423 3.23 -45.56 -6.73
CA ASP A 423 3.67 -44.24 -6.27
C ASP A 423 2.52 -43.41 -5.70
N ALA A 424 1.26 -43.81 -5.96
CA ALA A 424 0.10 -43.12 -5.42
C ALA A 424 0.10 -43.17 -3.88
N GLY A 425 -0.22 -42.06 -3.23
CA GLY A 425 -0.21 -41.97 -1.77
C GLY A 425 0.14 -40.58 -1.25
N LYS A 426 0.30 -40.50 0.08
CA LYS A 426 0.60 -39.26 0.79
C LYS A 426 2.10 -39.02 0.85
N TYR A 427 2.51 -37.78 0.60
CA TYR A 427 3.88 -37.32 0.64
C TYR A 427 4.04 -36.13 1.58
N TYR A 428 5.24 -36.00 2.15
CA TYR A 428 5.64 -34.93 3.05
C TYR A 428 7.04 -34.47 2.70
N CYS A 429 7.22 -33.16 2.62
CA CYS A 429 8.52 -32.52 2.41
C CYS A 429 9.14 -32.18 3.76
N GLN A 430 10.44 -32.41 3.92
CA GLN A 430 11.16 -32.16 5.16
C GLN A 430 12.48 -31.44 4.91
N GLY A 431 12.76 -30.44 5.74
CA GLY A 431 14.02 -29.72 5.78
C GLY A 431 14.70 -29.92 7.13
N GLU A 432 16.01 -30.02 7.12
CA GLU A 432 16.83 -30.15 8.33
C GLU A 432 18.02 -29.19 8.28
N THR A 433 18.32 -28.57 9.40
CA THR A 433 19.52 -27.77 9.64
C THR A 433 20.47 -28.55 10.57
N THR A 434 21.42 -27.91 11.23
CA THR A 434 22.25 -28.61 12.22
C THR A 434 21.46 -29.04 13.46
N ASP A 435 20.52 -28.19 13.92
CA ASP A 435 19.86 -28.35 15.22
C ASP A 435 18.32 -28.29 15.14
N LEU A 436 17.74 -28.00 13.97
CA LEU A 436 16.31 -27.79 13.76
C LEU A 436 15.81 -28.55 12.53
N SER A 437 14.56 -29.00 12.56
CA SER A 437 13.89 -29.69 11.45
C SER A 437 12.46 -29.16 11.28
N GLY A 438 11.94 -29.20 10.05
CA GLY A 438 10.58 -28.79 9.73
C GLY A 438 9.97 -29.73 8.69
N ARG A 439 8.68 -30.05 8.86
CA ARG A 439 7.93 -30.97 7.98
C ARG A 439 6.69 -30.26 7.46
N SER A 440 6.39 -30.46 6.19
CA SER A 440 5.22 -29.85 5.55
C SER A 440 3.92 -30.53 5.96
N SER A 441 2.80 -29.92 5.58
CA SER A 441 1.50 -30.60 5.49
C SER A 441 1.55 -31.74 4.46
N GLU A 442 0.52 -32.60 4.48
CA GLU A 442 0.40 -33.69 3.51
C GLU A 442 0.08 -33.19 2.10
N THR A 443 0.62 -33.87 1.09
CA THR A 443 0.15 -33.79 -0.29
C THR A 443 -0.19 -35.18 -0.80
N LEU A 444 -1.29 -35.32 -1.54
CA LEU A 444 -1.72 -36.59 -2.11
C LEU A 444 -1.32 -36.66 -3.59
N LEU A 445 -0.58 -37.71 -3.97
CA LEU A 445 -0.37 -38.06 -5.37
C LEU A 445 -1.37 -39.13 -5.80
N ASP A 446 -2.15 -38.82 -6.83
CA ASP A 446 -3.00 -39.79 -7.54
C ASP A 446 -2.37 -40.15 -8.88
N VAL A 447 -2.32 -41.46 -9.17
CA VAL A 447 -1.79 -41.99 -10.43
C VAL A 447 -2.95 -42.59 -11.20
N ILE A 448 -3.36 -41.89 -12.25
CA ILE A 448 -4.47 -42.30 -13.10
C ILE A 448 -3.93 -43.02 -14.33
N GLY A 449 -4.72 -43.92 -14.91
CA GLY A 449 -4.39 -44.51 -16.19
C GLY A 449 -4.65 -43.57 -17.37
N GLY A 450 -4.49 -44.07 -18.59
CA GLY A 450 -4.76 -43.35 -19.84
C GLY A 450 -5.87 -43.98 -20.68
N LEU A 451 -6.26 -43.32 -21.77
CA LEU A 451 -7.12 -43.93 -22.80
C LEU A 451 -6.41 -45.12 -23.48
N PRO A 452 -7.13 -46.08 -24.08
CA PRO A 452 -6.52 -47.20 -24.80
C PRO A 452 -5.59 -46.71 -25.93
N ASN A 453 -4.46 -47.39 -26.12
CA ASN A 453 -3.62 -47.27 -27.29
C ASN A 453 -4.05 -48.31 -28.34
N ILE A 454 -4.16 -47.90 -29.60
CA ILE A 454 -4.48 -48.79 -30.72
C ILE A 454 -3.38 -48.75 -31.76
N MET A 455 -2.80 -49.90 -32.07
CA MET A 455 -1.85 -50.07 -33.18
C MET A 455 -2.57 -50.70 -34.38
N ILE A 456 -2.55 -49.99 -35.51
CA ILE A 456 -2.95 -50.47 -36.83
C ILE A 456 -1.76 -50.28 -37.78
N ASN A 457 -1.31 -51.37 -38.42
CA ASN A 457 -0.18 -51.37 -39.35
C ASN A 457 -0.61 -51.42 -40.83
N GLN A 458 -1.90 -51.28 -41.12
CA GLN A 458 -2.48 -51.32 -42.46
C GLN A 458 -3.19 -50.00 -42.78
N THR A 459 -2.91 -49.40 -43.93
CA THR A 459 -3.63 -48.22 -44.42
C THR A 459 -4.61 -48.56 -45.55
N GLU A 460 -4.24 -49.51 -46.40
CA GLU A 460 -5.05 -50.01 -47.52
C GLU A 460 -4.79 -51.51 -47.70
N VAL A 461 -5.84 -52.29 -47.89
CA VAL A 461 -5.80 -53.74 -48.10
C VAL A 461 -6.61 -54.08 -49.34
N ARG A 462 -6.00 -54.80 -50.29
CA ARG A 462 -6.66 -55.26 -51.54
C ARG A 462 -6.80 -56.76 -51.53
N VAL A 463 -7.97 -57.27 -51.94
CA VAL A 463 -8.30 -58.70 -51.95
C VAL A 463 -9.21 -59.03 -53.12
N ASN A 464 -9.12 -60.22 -53.70
CA ASN A 464 -10.06 -60.62 -54.75
C ASN A 464 -11.40 -61.03 -54.13
N ALA A 465 -12.50 -60.80 -54.85
CA ALA A 465 -13.81 -61.29 -54.45
C ALA A 465 -13.77 -62.81 -54.19
N SER A 466 -14.47 -63.23 -53.13
CA SER A 466 -14.53 -64.60 -52.60
C SER A 466 -13.31 -65.07 -51.79
N GLU A 467 -12.24 -64.28 -51.66
CA GLU A 467 -11.08 -64.62 -50.82
C GLU A 467 -11.25 -64.16 -49.36
N ARG A 468 -10.49 -64.79 -48.45
CA ARG A 468 -10.43 -64.48 -47.01
C ARG A 468 -9.42 -63.35 -46.76
N ILE A 469 -9.74 -62.39 -45.90
CA ILE A 469 -8.83 -61.30 -45.50
C ILE A 469 -9.02 -60.90 -44.03
N THR A 470 -7.94 -60.42 -43.38
CA THR A 470 -7.95 -59.93 -42.00
C THR A 470 -7.44 -58.49 -41.93
N LEU A 471 -8.21 -57.63 -41.25
CA LEU A 471 -7.79 -56.29 -40.84
C LEU A 471 -7.23 -56.37 -39.41
N PHE A 472 -5.96 -56.00 -39.24
CA PHE A 472 -5.26 -56.08 -37.97
C PHE A 472 -5.58 -54.87 -37.09
N CYS A 473 -5.85 -55.14 -35.81
CA CYS A 473 -5.96 -54.15 -34.74
C CYS A 473 -5.38 -54.77 -33.47
N GLU A 474 -4.46 -54.06 -32.81
CA GLU A 474 -3.99 -54.40 -31.47
C GLU A 474 -4.37 -53.26 -30.54
N ALA A 475 -5.08 -53.56 -29.47
CA ALA A 475 -5.50 -52.59 -28.47
C ALA A 475 -4.89 -52.94 -27.11
N SER A 476 -4.27 -51.96 -26.46
CA SER A 476 -3.70 -52.07 -25.13
C SER A 476 -4.04 -50.83 -24.32
N GLY A 477 -3.90 -50.88 -23.00
CA GLY A 477 -4.20 -49.72 -22.14
C GLY A 477 -4.17 -50.09 -20.67
N LEU A 478 -3.95 -49.09 -19.83
CA LEU A 478 -4.02 -49.17 -18.38
C LEU A 478 -4.97 -48.05 -17.92
N PRO A 479 -6.15 -48.33 -17.33
CA PRO A 479 -6.71 -49.66 -17.04
C PRO A 479 -6.94 -50.51 -18.30
N ASN A 480 -6.95 -51.83 -18.13
CA ASN A 480 -7.11 -52.81 -19.21
C ASN A 480 -8.28 -52.46 -20.14
N VAL A 481 -8.10 -52.71 -21.44
CA VAL A 481 -9.16 -52.54 -22.45
C VAL A 481 -10.31 -53.49 -22.12
N ILE A 482 -11.53 -52.95 -22.07
CA ILE A 482 -12.75 -53.69 -21.72
C ILE A 482 -13.62 -54.01 -22.93
N SER A 483 -13.47 -53.28 -24.04
CA SER A 483 -14.14 -53.59 -25.30
C SER A 483 -13.34 -53.15 -26.53
N VAL A 484 -13.50 -53.89 -27.62
CA VAL A 484 -13.03 -53.54 -28.97
C VAL A 484 -14.21 -53.67 -29.92
N GLU A 485 -14.38 -52.70 -30.81
CA GLU A 485 -15.47 -52.66 -31.80
C GLU A 485 -14.94 -52.14 -33.14
N TRP A 486 -15.40 -52.73 -34.24
CA TRP A 486 -15.14 -52.22 -35.59
C TRP A 486 -16.35 -51.51 -36.17
N LYS A 487 -16.12 -50.38 -36.82
CA LYS A 487 -17.14 -49.63 -37.55
C LYS A 487 -16.73 -49.46 -39.00
N LYS A 488 -17.68 -49.70 -39.90
CA LYS A 488 -17.51 -49.44 -41.33
C LYS A 488 -17.99 -48.03 -41.65
N LYS A 489 -17.25 -47.34 -42.49
CA LYS A 489 -17.55 -46.01 -42.99
C LYS A 489 -17.52 -46.02 -44.51
N GLN A 490 -18.58 -45.49 -45.12
CA GLN A 490 -18.71 -45.37 -46.57
C GLN A 490 -19.19 -43.96 -46.89
N ASN A 491 -18.50 -43.27 -47.81
CA ASN A 491 -18.80 -41.88 -48.21
C ASN A 491 -18.95 -40.91 -47.03
N GLY A 492 -18.14 -41.08 -45.98
CA GLY A 492 -18.18 -40.20 -44.80
C GLY A 492 -19.14 -40.62 -43.68
N VAL A 493 -20.01 -41.62 -43.90
CA VAL A 493 -21.06 -42.03 -42.96
C VAL A 493 -20.77 -43.42 -42.39
N PHE A 494 -20.96 -43.59 -41.07
CA PHE A 494 -20.88 -44.90 -40.44
C PHE A 494 -22.10 -45.75 -40.81
N ILE A 495 -21.83 -46.95 -41.30
CA ILE A 495 -22.85 -47.93 -41.70
C ILE A 495 -22.65 -49.23 -40.93
N SER A 496 -23.74 -49.94 -40.67
CA SER A 496 -23.64 -51.33 -40.22
C SER A 496 -23.11 -52.19 -41.36
N PHE A 497 -22.32 -53.19 -41.00
CA PHE A 497 -21.85 -54.21 -41.93
C PHE A 497 -22.19 -55.58 -41.33
N THR A 498 -22.69 -56.47 -42.17
CA THR A 498 -23.11 -57.82 -41.80
C THR A 498 -22.58 -58.80 -42.84
N GLY A 499 -22.12 -59.98 -42.41
CA GLY A 499 -21.50 -60.96 -43.29
C GLY A 499 -20.87 -62.12 -42.51
N ASN A 500 -20.16 -63.02 -43.20
CA ASN A 500 -19.39 -64.12 -42.60
C ASN A 500 -18.06 -63.61 -42.01
N ILE A 501 -18.14 -62.80 -40.95
CA ILE A 501 -17.00 -62.13 -40.32
C ILE A 501 -16.70 -62.78 -38.97
N GLN A 502 -15.42 -62.90 -38.63
CA GLN A 502 -14.91 -63.46 -37.38
C GLN A 502 -14.01 -62.44 -36.67
N GLY A 503 -14.02 -62.44 -35.34
CA GLY A 503 -13.27 -61.48 -34.54
C GLY A 503 -13.87 -60.07 -34.56
N GLY A 504 -13.05 -59.07 -34.33
CA GLY A 504 -13.46 -57.67 -34.18
C GLY A 504 -14.02 -57.32 -32.81
N ASP A 505 -13.69 -58.12 -31.79
CA ASP A 505 -14.09 -57.95 -30.39
C ASP A 505 -12.87 -58.02 -29.45
N ILE A 506 -13.09 -57.89 -28.14
CA ILE A 506 -11.99 -57.86 -27.15
C ILE A 506 -11.18 -59.17 -27.08
N ASN A 507 -11.80 -60.31 -27.37
CA ASN A 507 -11.13 -61.62 -27.29
C ASN A 507 -10.36 -61.93 -28.58
N SER A 508 -10.79 -61.36 -29.71
CA SER A 508 -10.11 -61.42 -30.99
C SER A 508 -10.18 -60.07 -31.72
N PRO A 509 -9.33 -59.08 -31.37
CA PRO A 509 -9.39 -57.72 -31.91
C PRO A 509 -9.29 -57.59 -33.44
N PRO A 510 -8.53 -58.43 -34.18
CA PRO A 510 -8.52 -58.39 -35.64
C PRO A 510 -9.88 -58.78 -36.26
N LEU A 511 -10.28 -58.07 -37.31
CA LEU A 511 -11.53 -58.31 -38.05
C LEU A 511 -11.26 -59.16 -39.29
N THR A 512 -11.80 -60.39 -39.35
CA THR A 512 -11.54 -61.32 -40.45
C THR A 512 -12.78 -61.60 -41.28
N PHE A 513 -12.73 -61.30 -42.57
CA PHE A 513 -13.75 -61.67 -43.55
C PHE A 513 -13.46 -63.08 -44.05
N SER A 514 -14.40 -64.01 -43.85
CA SER A 514 -14.22 -65.41 -44.31
C SER A 514 -14.28 -65.54 -45.83
N SER A 515 -15.01 -64.64 -46.48
CA SER A 515 -15.12 -64.52 -47.94
C SER A 515 -15.64 -63.12 -48.27
N THR A 516 -14.94 -62.40 -49.16
CA THR A 516 -15.22 -60.99 -49.46
C THR A 516 -16.14 -60.79 -50.67
N THR A 517 -16.94 -59.73 -50.61
CA THR A 517 -17.86 -59.28 -51.66
C THR A 517 -17.59 -57.83 -52.04
N LEU A 518 -18.10 -57.38 -53.19
CA LEU A 518 -18.01 -55.96 -53.57
C LEU A 518 -18.72 -55.03 -52.58
N GLY A 519 -19.66 -55.55 -51.79
CA GLY A 519 -20.32 -54.80 -50.72
C GLY A 519 -19.42 -54.53 -49.51
N ASP A 520 -18.29 -55.23 -49.38
CA ASP A 520 -17.34 -55.08 -48.27
C ASP A 520 -16.38 -53.90 -48.46
N ILE A 521 -16.34 -53.29 -49.66
CA ILE A 521 -15.50 -52.11 -49.92
C ILE A 521 -15.87 -50.96 -48.96
N GLY A 522 -14.87 -50.34 -48.33
CA GLY A 522 -15.06 -49.20 -47.43
C GLY A 522 -13.90 -48.96 -46.46
N GLU A 523 -14.03 -47.92 -45.64
CA GLU A 523 -13.09 -47.58 -44.57
C GLU A 523 -13.53 -48.26 -43.27
N TYR A 524 -12.63 -48.98 -42.61
CA TYR A 524 -12.90 -49.69 -41.36
C TYR A 524 -12.09 -49.05 -40.22
N ILE A 525 -12.76 -48.77 -39.11
CA ILE A 525 -12.16 -48.11 -37.94
C ILE A 525 -12.32 -49.02 -36.72
N CYS A 526 -11.20 -49.43 -36.13
CA CYS A 526 -11.17 -50.11 -34.84
C CYS A 526 -11.29 -49.07 -33.70
N THR A 527 -12.17 -49.32 -32.75
CA THR A 527 -12.37 -48.51 -31.54
C THR A 527 -12.15 -49.38 -30.32
N ALA A 528 -11.32 -48.95 -29.38
CA ALA A 528 -11.06 -49.65 -28.12
C ALA A 528 -11.50 -48.77 -26.95
N THR A 529 -12.08 -49.39 -25.92
CA THR A 529 -12.61 -48.69 -24.74
C THR A 529 -12.00 -49.27 -23.47
N ASN A 530 -11.65 -48.42 -22.50
CA ASN A 530 -11.38 -48.80 -21.12
C ASN A 530 -12.27 -47.99 -20.16
N LEU A 531 -12.05 -48.13 -18.85
CA LEU A 531 -12.83 -47.42 -17.82
C LEU A 531 -12.74 -45.89 -17.91
N LEU A 532 -11.77 -45.34 -18.66
CA LEU A 532 -11.55 -43.89 -18.79
C LEU A 532 -12.12 -43.30 -20.10
N GLY A 533 -12.50 -44.14 -21.07
CA GLY A 533 -13.08 -43.69 -22.34
C GLY A 533 -12.70 -44.57 -23.52
N ASN A 534 -12.89 -44.04 -24.74
CA ASN A 534 -12.58 -44.76 -25.98
C ASN A 534 -11.54 -44.03 -26.85
N THR A 535 -10.78 -44.82 -27.59
CA THR A 535 -9.85 -44.38 -28.63
C THR A 535 -10.26 -44.99 -29.95
N ALA A 536 -10.21 -44.22 -31.04
CA ALA A 536 -10.43 -44.70 -32.39
C ALA A 536 -9.12 -44.71 -33.16
N SER A 537 -8.90 -45.76 -33.94
CA SER A 537 -7.77 -45.89 -34.86
C SER A 537 -7.91 -45.03 -36.11
N SER A 538 -6.84 -44.93 -36.89
CA SER A 538 -6.91 -44.43 -38.27
C SER A 538 -7.68 -45.42 -39.16
N PRO A 539 -8.42 -44.95 -40.19
CA PRO A 539 -9.21 -45.83 -41.05
C PRO A 539 -8.34 -46.74 -41.92
N VAL A 540 -8.72 -48.02 -42.01
CA VAL A 540 -8.15 -48.99 -42.94
C VAL A 540 -9.06 -49.10 -44.16
N LEU A 541 -8.56 -48.81 -45.36
CA LEU A 541 -9.32 -48.94 -46.60
C LEU A 541 -9.30 -50.39 -47.09
N LEU A 542 -10.47 -51.03 -47.18
CA LEU A 542 -10.63 -52.34 -47.82
C LEU A 542 -11.14 -52.15 -49.26
N ASP A 543 -10.40 -52.68 -50.23
CA ASP A 543 -10.77 -52.68 -51.65
C ASP A 543 -10.86 -54.13 -52.18
N VAL A 544 -11.98 -54.43 -52.85
CA VAL A 544 -12.31 -55.78 -53.30
C VAL A 544 -12.33 -55.82 -54.83
N ILE A 545 -11.39 -56.59 -55.39
CA ILE A 545 -11.19 -56.69 -56.83
C ILE A 545 -12.11 -57.78 -57.39
N LYS A 546 -13.00 -57.42 -58.30
CA LYS A 546 -13.77 -58.41 -59.06
C LYS A 546 -12.86 -59.03 -60.11
N ASN A 547 -12.58 -60.33 -60.00
CA ASN A 547 -12.06 -61.11 -61.11
C ASN A 547 -13.16 -61.31 -62.15
N GLU A 548 -13.41 -60.29 -62.99
CA GLU A 548 -14.03 -60.56 -64.28
C GLU A 548 -12.97 -61.19 -65.18
N PRO A 549 -13.22 -62.36 -65.80
CA PRO A 549 -12.40 -62.77 -66.92
C PRO A 549 -12.50 -61.65 -67.94
N MET A 550 -11.36 -61.06 -68.32
CA MET A 550 -11.30 -60.12 -69.42
C MET A 550 -11.97 -60.79 -70.63
N CYS A 551 -13.24 -60.46 -70.90
CA CYS A 551 -13.82 -60.75 -72.20
C CYS A 551 -12.94 -60.01 -73.20
N PRO A 552 -12.37 -60.71 -74.20
CA PRO A 552 -11.48 -60.09 -75.17
C PRO A 552 -12.30 -59.11 -76.01
N CYS A 553 -12.30 -57.85 -75.60
CA CYS A 553 -12.96 -56.79 -76.34
C CYS A 553 -12.19 -56.51 -77.63
N SER A 554 -12.84 -56.89 -78.73
CA SER A 554 -12.57 -56.58 -80.12
C SER A 554 -11.39 -57.32 -80.78
N CYS A 555 -11.75 -58.36 -81.53
CA CYS A 555 -10.95 -58.90 -82.64
C CYS A 555 -10.53 -57.81 -83.64
N GLU A 556 -11.15 -56.64 -83.59
CA GLU A 556 -10.84 -55.47 -84.43
C GLU A 556 -9.52 -54.77 -84.06
N PHE A 557 -9.14 -54.73 -82.77
CA PHE A 557 -7.85 -54.17 -82.34
C PHE A 557 -6.68 -55.09 -82.71
N LYS A 558 -6.85 -56.41 -82.52
CA LYS A 558 -5.84 -57.41 -82.91
C LYS A 558 -5.68 -57.50 -84.44
N ARG A 559 -6.77 -57.40 -85.21
CA ARG A 559 -6.71 -57.33 -86.68
C ARG A 559 -6.07 -56.05 -87.21
N LYS A 560 -6.22 -54.91 -86.52
CA LYS A 560 -5.51 -53.67 -86.83
C LYS A 560 -4.02 -53.75 -86.44
N LEU A 561 -3.68 -54.41 -85.33
CA LEU A 561 -2.28 -54.65 -84.94
C LEU A 561 -1.57 -55.60 -85.92
N ASP A 562 -2.22 -56.67 -86.36
CA ASP A 562 -1.69 -57.64 -87.33
C ASP A 562 -1.61 -57.04 -88.75
N TYR A 563 -2.51 -56.10 -89.10
CA TYR A 563 -2.43 -55.28 -90.32
C TYR A 563 -1.28 -54.25 -90.27
N TRP A 564 -1.03 -53.62 -89.13
CA TRP A 564 0.12 -52.70 -88.94
C TRP A 564 1.46 -53.45 -88.89
N ALA A 565 1.48 -54.67 -88.34
CA ALA A 565 2.66 -55.54 -88.32
C ALA A 565 3.01 -56.12 -89.71
N SER A 566 2.05 -56.20 -90.63
CA SER A 566 2.25 -56.71 -92.00
C SER A 566 2.53 -55.63 -93.05
N GLN A 567 2.51 -54.34 -92.67
CA GLN A 567 2.72 -53.20 -93.57
C GLN A 567 4.01 -52.40 -93.33
N ASN A 568 4.93 -52.87 -92.49
CA ASN A 568 6.23 -52.19 -92.31
C ASN A 568 7.41 -53.15 -92.29
N THR A 569 7.91 -53.45 -93.49
CA THR A 569 9.30 -53.83 -93.70
C THR A 569 10.15 -52.55 -93.62
N THR A 570 10.76 -52.28 -92.46
CA THR A 570 12.13 -51.74 -92.30
C THR A 570 12.43 -51.39 -90.84
N ASN A 571 13.42 -52.10 -90.28
CA ASN A 571 14.37 -51.73 -89.20
C ASN A 571 13.99 -50.58 -88.24
N TYR A 572 13.17 -50.86 -87.22
CA TYR A 572 13.24 -50.14 -85.95
C TYR A 572 13.44 -51.13 -84.80
N THR A 573 14.44 -50.88 -83.97
CA THR A 573 14.68 -51.61 -82.72
C THR A 573 13.71 -51.15 -81.63
N MET A 574 13.48 -51.99 -80.61
CA MET A 574 12.60 -51.67 -79.48
C MET A 574 13.01 -50.38 -78.73
N ALA A 575 14.28 -49.97 -78.86
CA ALA A 575 14.80 -48.72 -78.31
C ALA A 575 14.30 -47.49 -79.08
N GLU A 576 14.18 -47.57 -80.41
CA GLU A 576 13.71 -46.47 -81.26
C GLU A 576 12.20 -46.25 -81.11
N LEU A 577 11.43 -47.34 -80.97
CA LEU A 577 10.00 -47.28 -80.65
C LEU A 577 9.72 -46.62 -79.29
N ARG A 578 10.59 -46.84 -78.27
CA ARG A 578 10.46 -46.17 -76.97
C ARG A 578 10.69 -44.67 -77.05
N VAL A 579 11.60 -44.21 -77.90
CA VAL A 579 11.86 -42.77 -78.10
C VAL A 579 10.69 -42.10 -78.83
N ILE A 580 10.10 -42.77 -79.82
CA ILE A 580 8.96 -42.25 -80.60
C ILE A 580 7.67 -42.21 -79.76
N LEU A 581 7.44 -43.22 -78.91
CA LEU A 581 6.23 -43.31 -78.08
C LEU A 581 6.33 -42.56 -76.75
N ALA A 582 7.52 -42.15 -76.31
CA ALA A 582 7.71 -41.43 -75.04
C ALA A 582 6.92 -40.13 -74.91
N PRO A 583 6.85 -39.23 -75.93
CA PRO A 583 6.09 -37.99 -75.82
C PRO A 583 4.59 -38.24 -75.71
N VAL A 584 4.07 -39.23 -76.45
CA VAL A 584 2.66 -39.62 -76.44
C VAL A 584 2.29 -40.25 -75.09
N LEU A 585 3.18 -41.07 -74.52
CA LEU A 585 2.98 -41.67 -73.21
C LEU A 585 3.02 -40.62 -72.09
N GLU A 586 3.90 -39.62 -72.18
CA GLU A 586 3.95 -38.49 -71.24
C GLU A 586 2.75 -37.55 -71.38
N GLU A 587 2.21 -37.35 -72.58
CA GLU A 587 0.98 -36.58 -72.79
C GLU A 587 -0.26 -37.31 -72.24
N ILE A 588 -0.31 -38.63 -72.36
CA ILE A 588 -1.34 -39.48 -71.73
C ILE A 588 -1.20 -39.45 -70.20
N LYS A 589 0.02 -39.54 -69.65
CA LYS A 589 0.24 -39.39 -68.20
C LYS A 589 -0.14 -38.00 -67.70
N ARG A 590 0.18 -36.94 -68.46
CA ARG A 590 -0.16 -35.55 -68.12
C ARG A 590 -1.66 -35.27 -68.14
N ASN A 591 -2.40 -35.92 -69.05
CA ASN A 591 -3.86 -35.87 -69.10
C ASN A 591 -4.55 -36.78 -68.05
N LEU A 592 -3.83 -37.75 -67.47
CA LEU A 592 -4.32 -38.64 -66.41
C LEU A 592 -3.92 -38.19 -64.99
N THR A 593 -2.98 -37.27 -64.85
CA THR A 593 -2.67 -36.63 -63.57
C THR A 593 -3.74 -35.60 -63.21
N VAL A 594 -4.79 -36.07 -62.53
CA VAL A 594 -5.66 -35.22 -61.72
C VAL A 594 -4.80 -34.52 -60.66
N ASP A 595 -4.85 -33.20 -60.69
CA ASP A 595 -4.06 -32.26 -59.88
C ASP A 595 -4.30 -32.46 -58.37
N LYS A 596 -3.34 -33.07 -57.69
CA LYS A 596 -3.32 -33.23 -56.22
C LYS A 596 -2.86 -31.97 -55.48
N SER A 597 -2.58 -30.85 -56.17
CA SER A 597 -2.07 -29.62 -55.55
C SER A 597 -3.14 -28.60 -55.14
N THR A 598 -4.43 -28.84 -55.43
CA THR A 598 -5.55 -27.94 -55.06
C THR A 598 -6.35 -28.35 -53.82
N LEU A 599 -5.87 -29.32 -53.02
CA LEU A 599 -6.49 -29.70 -51.75
C LEU A 599 -5.57 -29.40 -50.55
N THR A 600 -5.61 -28.13 -50.11
CA THR A 600 -5.03 -27.69 -48.83
C THR A 600 -6.06 -27.65 -47.69
N LYS A 601 -5.51 -27.78 -46.47
CA LYS A 601 -6.09 -28.19 -45.16
C LYS A 601 -7.29 -27.40 -44.59
N THR A 602 -7.99 -26.54 -45.34
CA THR A 602 -9.00 -25.61 -44.79
C THR A 602 -10.40 -25.72 -45.41
N LYS A 603 -10.68 -26.71 -46.28
CA LYS A 603 -12.06 -27.07 -46.70
C LYS A 603 -12.77 -28.04 -45.73
N LEU A 604 -12.14 -28.34 -44.59
CA LEU A 604 -12.75 -28.96 -43.42
C LEU A 604 -13.51 -27.88 -42.62
N LYS A 605 -14.82 -28.09 -42.45
CA LYS A 605 -15.72 -27.52 -41.42
C LYS A 605 -16.33 -26.11 -41.63
N TYR A 606 -17.66 -26.14 -41.86
CA TYR A 606 -18.71 -25.11 -41.68
C TYR A 606 -18.71 -23.95 -42.70
N ILE A 607 -19.82 -23.60 -43.38
CA ILE A 607 -21.07 -23.02 -42.82
C ILE A 607 -22.33 -23.45 -43.61
N SER A 608 -23.45 -23.33 -42.89
CA SER A 608 -24.85 -23.73 -43.08
C SER A 608 -25.63 -23.27 -44.31
N ALA A 609 -26.71 -24.04 -44.54
CA ALA A 609 -27.81 -23.93 -45.49
C ALA A 609 -28.51 -22.57 -45.68
N LYS A 610 -29.09 -22.35 -46.89
CA LYS A 610 -30.55 -22.27 -47.08
C LYS A 610 -31.00 -22.44 -48.55
N ASP A 611 -32.13 -23.11 -48.66
CA ASP A 611 -33.03 -23.41 -49.79
C ASP A 611 -33.44 -22.20 -50.66
N ASN A 612 -33.57 -22.41 -51.99
CA ASN A 612 -34.63 -21.79 -52.79
C ASN A 612 -34.86 -22.44 -54.19
N ARG A 613 -35.86 -23.33 -54.25
CA ARG A 613 -36.90 -23.52 -55.30
C ARG A 613 -36.58 -23.60 -56.81
N SER A 614 -37.01 -24.76 -57.35
CA SER A 614 -37.85 -25.05 -58.54
C SER A 614 -37.57 -24.49 -59.95
N SER A 615 -37.46 -25.47 -60.86
CA SER A 615 -38.06 -25.56 -62.21
C SER A 615 -37.67 -24.57 -63.31
N ALA A 616 -37.10 -25.10 -64.39
CA ALA A 616 -37.44 -24.83 -65.80
C ALA A 616 -36.44 -25.62 -66.67
N SER A 617 -36.80 -26.81 -67.16
CA SER A 617 -37.36 -27.01 -68.50
C SER A 617 -36.50 -26.46 -69.65
N GLN A 618 -35.90 -27.41 -70.38
CA GLN A 618 -35.71 -27.39 -71.83
C GLN A 618 -35.09 -26.14 -72.47
N VAL A 619 -33.79 -26.21 -72.76
CA VAL A 619 -33.21 -25.98 -74.11
C VAL A 619 -31.95 -26.85 -74.12
N GLY A 620 -31.76 -27.87 -74.95
CA GLY A 620 -32.04 -27.92 -76.37
C GLY A 620 -30.72 -27.89 -77.12
N ALA A 621 -30.31 -29.06 -77.64
CA ALA A 621 -29.64 -29.18 -78.94
C ALA A 621 -28.23 -28.56 -79.17
N VAL A 622 -27.20 -28.92 -78.39
CA VAL A 622 -25.79 -28.65 -78.84
C VAL A 622 -24.81 -29.83 -78.69
N GLY A 623 -25.10 -30.88 -77.91
CA GLY A 623 -24.19 -32.02 -77.76
C GLY A 623 -24.19 -33.03 -78.93
N ILE A 624 -25.18 -32.97 -79.82
CA ILE A 624 -25.36 -33.89 -80.96
C ILE A 624 -24.57 -33.44 -82.21
N ALA A 625 -23.85 -32.30 -82.15
CA ALA A 625 -23.13 -31.72 -83.29
C ALA A 625 -21.60 -31.94 -83.31
N PHE A 626 -20.99 -32.60 -82.31
CA PHE A 626 -19.54 -32.86 -82.32
C PHE A 626 -19.14 -34.28 -82.78
N MET A 627 -20.11 -35.19 -82.91
CA MET A 627 -19.91 -36.54 -83.45
C MET A 627 -19.89 -36.61 -84.99
N THR A 628 -20.05 -35.49 -85.69
CA THR A 628 -20.11 -35.42 -87.16
C THR A 628 -18.88 -34.80 -87.84
N VAL A 629 -17.85 -34.36 -87.09
CA VAL A 629 -16.66 -33.71 -87.69
C VAL A 629 -15.42 -34.60 -87.77
N VAL A 630 -15.31 -35.66 -86.94
CA VAL A 630 -14.13 -36.55 -87.00
C VAL A 630 -14.35 -37.73 -87.96
N ILE A 631 -15.60 -38.07 -88.26
CA ILE A 631 -15.96 -39.13 -89.22
C ILE A 631 -15.96 -38.61 -90.68
N GLY A 632 -15.90 -37.29 -90.89
CA GLY A 632 -15.88 -36.65 -92.22
C GLY A 632 -14.51 -36.47 -92.89
N GLY A 633 -13.39 -36.77 -92.20
CA GLY A 633 -12.04 -36.55 -92.72
C GLY A 633 -11.36 -37.79 -93.34
N LEU A 634 -11.98 -38.97 -93.25
CA LEU A 634 -11.30 -40.24 -93.57
C LEU A 634 -11.75 -40.91 -94.87
N ILE A 635 -12.74 -40.38 -95.62
CA ILE A 635 -13.24 -41.05 -96.85
C ILE A 635 -13.62 -40.07 -97.98
N LEU A 636 -12.89 -38.96 -98.14
CA LEU A 636 -12.91 -38.21 -99.41
C LEU A 636 -11.47 -37.89 -99.81
N ILE A 637 -11.03 -38.58 -100.85
CA ILE A 637 -9.93 -38.22 -101.76
C ILE A 637 -8.56 -38.60 -101.19
N ASP A 638 -8.12 -39.86 -101.18
CA ASP A 638 -7.88 -40.75 -102.32
C ASP A 638 -7.62 -40.05 -103.67
N ILE A 639 -6.53 -40.44 -104.33
CA ILE A 639 -6.25 -40.09 -105.72
C ILE A 639 -6.03 -38.58 -105.94
N LEU A 640 -4.77 -38.12 -105.81
CA LEU A 640 -4.09 -37.19 -106.73
C LEU A 640 -2.73 -36.69 -106.18
N SER A 641 -1.82 -37.56 -105.69
CA SER A 641 -0.40 -37.14 -105.67
C SER A 641 0.65 -38.25 -105.58
N ILE A 642 0.34 -39.48 -106.02
CA ILE A 642 1.38 -40.34 -106.62
C ILE A 642 1.12 -40.36 -108.12
N ARG A 643 1.38 -39.22 -108.78
CA ARG A 643 1.78 -39.22 -110.20
C ARG A 643 2.37 -37.87 -110.57
N ARG A 644 3.60 -37.91 -111.05
CA ARG A 644 4.48 -36.83 -111.54
C ARG A 644 5.43 -36.30 -110.45
N HIS A 645 6.74 -36.56 -110.49
CA HIS A 645 7.57 -36.66 -111.69
C HIS A 645 7.18 -35.56 -112.69
N VAL A 646 7.23 -34.31 -112.23
CA VAL A 646 7.62 -33.18 -113.05
C VAL A 646 8.52 -32.31 -112.18
N GLU A 647 9.73 -32.13 -112.68
CA GLU A 647 10.79 -31.23 -112.23
C GLU A 647 10.26 -29.85 -111.88
N THR A 648 10.85 -29.16 -110.91
CA THR A 648 11.81 -28.06 -111.13
C THR A 648 11.99 -27.22 -109.86
N ILE A 649 13.27 -26.95 -109.56
CA ILE A 649 13.81 -25.64 -109.13
C ILE A 649 13.38 -25.13 -107.75
N LYS A 650 14.24 -24.63 -106.87
CA LYS A 650 15.71 -24.62 -106.65
C LYS A 650 15.84 -23.63 -105.50
N SER A 651 16.76 -23.90 -104.57
CA SER A 651 17.53 -22.87 -103.84
C SER A 651 16.69 -21.93 -102.96
N ALA A 652 17.20 -21.23 -101.97
CA ALA A 652 18.47 -21.07 -101.30
C ALA A 652 18.02 -20.58 -99.89
N SER A 653 18.76 -20.50 -98.82
CA SER A 653 20.19 -20.53 -98.54
C SER A 653 20.23 -20.41 -97.01
N LYS A 654 20.93 -21.32 -96.34
CA LYS A 654 22.09 -21.04 -95.48
C LYS A 654 22.34 -19.56 -95.05
N PRO A 655 23.15 -19.30 -93.99
CA PRO A 655 23.23 -19.87 -92.63
C PRO A 655 23.79 -18.81 -91.61
N PHE A 656 24.52 -19.30 -90.59
CA PHE A 656 25.49 -18.66 -89.65
C PHE A 656 24.93 -18.24 -88.28
N LYS A 657 25.28 -18.96 -87.19
CA LYS A 657 26.52 -18.90 -86.34
C LYS A 657 26.61 -17.60 -85.53
N PHE A 658 26.74 -17.70 -84.21
CA PHE A 658 27.99 -18.10 -83.53
C PHE A 658 27.71 -19.10 -82.43
#